data_AF-A0A2E1NPX9-F1
#
_entry.id   AF-A0A2E1NPX9-F1
#
_cell.length_a   1.000
_cell.length_b   1.000
_cell.length_c   1.000
_cell.angle_alpha   90.00
_cell.angle_beta   90.00
_cell.angle_gamma   90.00
#
_symmetry.space_group_name_H-M   'P 1'
#
loop_
_entity.id
_entity.type
_entity.pdbx_description
1 polymer ?
#
loop_
_entity_poly.entity_id
_entity_poly.type
_entity_poly.pdbx_seq_one_letter_code
_entity_poly.pdbx_strand_id
1 'polypeptide(L)'
;MNVQWSRRIMNMKSTWVAVVIISCLAPTSVIAQSLWTEAADTPDIRSQVAGRYSLPSHYRAVVLEVEALETQLSGKARKAKTAQQTLLLPAPDGTSREFVIRPSGVLPDALRAKYPELATYEGFAVDDPTITARVEFGPSGLSAQVLEPGKRWMIDPRPGLTRGLAISYYTGDTTRSPKAAACLVETEAKKGAADRAEKKTLTKGEVTQDYAQRSSGAAIREYRIAVATTAEYGQFHGGDTSFALAAVVRTINRVDGILEKEMSISLKLVDDNDKIVFVDPASQPFYGNDDAYTLIDESQAQIDAIIGSDNYDIGHTFSTGAGGLAQLQSVCRNGDKARGVTGSPQPEGDLYDVDYVAHEIGHQLGGNHTFNGSALSCAGGNRNALTAYEPGSGSTIQAYPGLCASDNLQGSVDPIYHSESFDEMYGYVSQGLGQFCGELILTGNTAPVVNAGEDYTVPKGTPLVVTGAAFDNQQTELTYLWEQRDLGPQAALFAEDDGKIPLFRVLTPTASPSRYLPSLETVVSGNFDNSEKIPQVAREMDMRLTVRDGAGGVNSDDMIINVNGASGPFAVTVPNGGEAVGGSKTIKWDVAGTDQMPIGVDQVEVLLSTDGGQTFDTSLGVTANDGSHTVVFPAGVKSLNARLMIKAVDNIFYDVSDSNFDLDADRILPSAPVSTSIEATNGGAIINFSPGADNGAVITGYSATCTLPDTEESSSYSASPEEYFDEFTPITSQLEIDDSIAIEPGGLRVSIDITHSYRGDIVLALVSPAETRVQLLLQDGGDNSIDLVGTYPTTLAPEESLDGFVGEDSKGTWTLDVSDYFEDDTGVLNSWGITLVTTTLGDEVTISGTQSPLTLSGMTNGESYECEIIAYAGSDASETVVLGSVTPGSGATDNDSDADGVSDANDAFPNDPAASVDTDGDGMPDDWNAGASETDIDESTLELDTDDDNDGYSDLEEAEAGTSSTDGSDTPAPRSRLLLLQSIIDALKN
;
A
#
# COMPACT_ATOMS: atom_id res chain seq x y z
N MET A 1 25.93 -63.71 -29.77
CA MET A 1 27.30 -64.26 -29.80
C MET A 1 27.71 -64.44 -28.34
N ASN A 2 27.97 -65.67 -27.86
CA ASN A 2 29.29 -66.34 -27.85
C ASN A 2 30.37 -65.43 -27.21
N VAL A 3 31.11 -65.81 -26.15
CA VAL A 3 31.62 -67.16 -25.78
C VAL A 3 31.62 -67.41 -24.25
N GLN A 4 31.59 -68.70 -23.87
CA GLN A 4 31.68 -69.25 -22.51
C GLN A 4 33.11 -69.22 -21.87
N TRP A 5 33.19 -69.75 -20.64
CA TRP A 5 34.23 -70.63 -20.04
C TRP A 5 34.96 -70.03 -18.81
N SER A 6 35.34 -70.80 -17.77
CA SER A 6 34.77 -72.02 -17.12
C SER A 6 35.62 -72.39 -15.88
N ARG A 7 35.05 -73.07 -14.86
CA ARG A 7 35.75 -74.04 -13.94
C ARG A 7 36.81 -73.40 -12.99
N ARG A 8 37.20 -73.91 -11.81
CA ARG A 8 36.91 -75.06 -10.91
C ARG A 8 37.53 -74.70 -9.51
N ILE A 9 37.48 -75.45 -8.39
CA ILE A 9 37.14 -76.86 -8.09
C ILE A 9 36.60 -77.05 -6.64
N MET A 10 36.15 -78.28 -6.36
CA MET A 10 35.95 -79.01 -5.08
C MET A 10 36.67 -78.49 -3.81
N ASN A 11 36.09 -78.59 -2.60
CA ASN A 11 35.86 -79.88 -1.94
C ASN A 11 34.74 -79.90 -0.87
N MET A 12 33.98 -81.01 -0.85
CA MET A 12 33.03 -81.38 0.21
C MET A 12 33.71 -82.20 1.31
N LYS A 13 33.24 -82.03 2.56
CA LYS A 13 32.98 -83.05 3.61
C LYS A 13 32.81 -82.33 4.97
N SER A 14 31.93 -82.69 5.88
CA SER A 14 30.70 -83.50 5.84
C SER A 14 30.02 -83.39 7.22
N THR A 15 28.74 -83.78 7.32
CA THR A 15 28.03 -84.13 8.58
C THR A 15 27.97 -83.06 9.70
N TRP A 16 26.83 -82.36 9.78
CA TRP A 16 26.21 -82.02 11.08
C TRP A 16 24.74 -82.41 11.08
N VAL A 17 24.29 -82.95 12.22
CA VAL A 17 22.92 -83.43 12.46
C VAL A 17 22.00 -82.25 12.71
N ALA A 18 20.77 -82.32 12.18
CA ALA A 18 19.76 -81.30 12.40
C ALA A 18 19.28 -81.30 13.86
N VAL A 19 19.37 -80.12 14.50
CA VAL A 19 18.51 -79.76 15.64
C VAL A 19 17.81 -78.46 15.23
N VAL A 20 16.49 -78.55 15.02
CA VAL A 20 15.67 -77.38 14.71
C VAL A 20 15.43 -76.62 16.01
N ILE A 21 16.16 -75.51 16.18
CA ILE A 21 15.79 -74.47 17.14
C ILE A 21 15.18 -73.33 16.32
N ILE A 22 13.90 -73.06 16.58
CA ILE A 22 13.20 -71.89 16.05
C ILE A 22 13.80 -70.66 16.76
N SER A 23 14.73 -69.97 16.11
CA SER A 23 15.16 -68.65 16.53
C SER A 23 14.25 -67.61 15.87
N CYS A 24 13.46 -66.91 16.68
CA CYS A 24 12.81 -65.67 16.25
C CYS A 24 13.88 -64.64 15.87
N LEU A 25 14.21 -64.56 14.59
CA LEU A 25 14.79 -63.36 14.01
C LEU A 25 13.67 -62.31 13.98
N ALA A 26 13.51 -61.58 15.08
CA ALA A 26 12.88 -60.28 15.01
C ALA A 26 13.67 -59.44 13.99
N PRO A 27 13.02 -58.74 13.06
CA PRO A 27 13.73 -57.75 12.28
C PRO A 27 14.25 -56.71 13.26
N THR A 28 15.57 -56.64 13.42
CA THR A 28 16.20 -55.46 14.01
C THR A 28 16.00 -54.34 13.01
N SER A 29 14.86 -53.64 13.12
CA SER A 29 14.74 -52.29 12.60
C SER A 29 15.92 -51.52 13.17
N VAL A 30 16.88 -51.18 12.31
CA VAL A 30 17.87 -50.15 12.63
C VAL A 30 17.05 -48.87 12.70
N ILE A 31 16.61 -48.54 13.90
CA ILE A 31 16.10 -47.21 14.20
C ILE A 31 17.28 -46.30 13.92
N ALA A 32 17.18 -45.50 12.86
CA ALA A 32 18.10 -44.40 12.65
C ALA A 32 18.03 -43.54 13.92
N GLN A 33 19.14 -43.44 14.65
CA GLN A 33 19.19 -42.58 15.82
C GLN A 33 18.98 -41.15 15.34
N SER A 34 18.04 -40.44 15.95
CA SER A 34 17.87 -39.01 15.68
C SER A 34 19.19 -38.31 15.98
N LEU A 35 19.72 -37.56 15.01
CA LEU A 35 20.90 -36.71 15.22
C LEU A 35 20.65 -35.63 16.29
N TRP A 36 19.37 -35.29 16.51
CA TRP A 36 18.96 -34.20 17.40
C TRP A 36 18.07 -34.74 18.52
N THR A 37 18.27 -34.18 19.72
CA THR A 37 17.40 -34.38 20.88
C THR A 37 17.03 -33.03 21.49
N GLU A 38 15.85 -32.91 22.11
CA GLU A 38 15.45 -31.69 22.79
C GLU A 38 16.33 -31.44 24.01
N ALA A 39 16.87 -30.23 24.15
CA ALA A 39 17.43 -29.76 25.41
C ALA A 39 16.30 -29.18 26.27
N ALA A 40 16.29 -29.51 27.57
CA ALA A 40 15.44 -28.79 28.51
C ALA A 40 15.95 -27.34 28.60
N ASP A 41 15.11 -26.35 28.27
CA ASP A 41 15.42 -24.94 28.49
C ASP A 41 15.44 -24.66 30.00
N THR A 42 16.63 -24.76 30.58
CA THR A 42 16.83 -24.60 32.01
C THR A 42 17.27 -23.16 32.32
N PRO A 43 16.97 -22.66 33.54
CA PRO A 43 17.55 -21.42 34.05
C PRO A 43 19.09 -21.41 34.02
N ASP A 44 19.72 -22.60 33.98
CA ASP A 44 21.17 -22.77 33.89
C ASP A 44 21.69 -22.40 32.48
N ILE A 45 21.04 -22.84 31.40
CA ILE A 45 21.35 -22.38 30.03
C ILE A 45 21.19 -20.86 29.95
N ARG A 46 20.05 -20.32 30.39
CA ARG A 46 19.80 -18.87 30.33
C ARG A 46 20.82 -18.06 31.14
N SER A 47 21.19 -18.51 32.34
CA SER A 47 22.14 -17.78 33.21
C SER A 47 23.61 -17.94 32.84
N GLN A 48 24.01 -19.02 32.16
CA GLN A 48 25.37 -19.20 31.64
C GLN A 48 25.60 -18.50 30.29
N VAL A 49 24.54 -18.26 29.51
CA VAL A 49 24.56 -17.51 28.25
C VAL A 49 24.38 -16.00 28.48
N ALA A 50 23.54 -15.61 29.44
CA ALA A 50 23.30 -14.21 29.79
C ALA A 50 24.57 -13.49 30.24
N GLY A 51 24.93 -12.43 29.50
CA GLY A 51 26.11 -11.61 29.73
C GLY A 51 27.24 -11.81 28.72
N ARG A 52 27.19 -12.86 27.90
CA ARG A 52 28.11 -13.05 26.75
C ARG A 52 27.39 -12.96 25.39
N TYR A 53 26.14 -13.40 25.33
CA TYR A 53 25.34 -13.45 24.11
C TYR A 53 23.92 -12.93 24.36
N SER A 54 23.33 -12.23 23.37
CA SER A 54 21.87 -12.02 23.35
C SER A 54 21.14 -13.32 22.98
N LEU A 55 20.01 -13.59 23.63
CA LEU A 55 19.12 -14.70 23.28
C LEU A 55 17.88 -14.17 22.54
N PRO A 56 17.41 -14.86 21.49
CA PRO A 56 16.12 -14.56 20.87
C PRO A 56 14.96 -14.64 21.87
N SER A 57 13.87 -13.90 21.62
CA SER A 57 12.64 -13.93 22.43
C SER A 57 12.03 -15.34 22.49
N HIS A 58 12.01 -16.04 21.36
CA HIS A 58 11.63 -17.44 21.25
C HIS A 58 12.74 -18.25 20.59
N TYR A 59 13.01 -19.43 21.12
CA TYR A 59 13.94 -20.39 20.53
C TYR A 59 13.61 -21.81 21.00
N ARG A 60 14.00 -22.79 20.20
CA ARG A 60 14.03 -24.22 20.55
C ARG A 60 15.46 -24.64 20.86
N ALA A 61 15.73 -25.15 22.05
CA ALA A 61 17.06 -25.63 22.42
C ALA A 61 17.23 -27.12 22.05
N VAL A 62 18.29 -27.46 21.34
CA VAL A 62 18.54 -28.81 20.80
C VAL A 62 19.97 -29.26 21.04
N VAL A 63 20.17 -30.57 21.23
CA VAL A 63 21.50 -31.20 21.34
C VAL A 63 21.74 -32.09 20.13
N LEU A 64 22.83 -31.82 19.42
CA LEU A 64 23.37 -32.60 18.31
C LEU A 64 24.24 -33.75 18.84
N GLU A 65 24.00 -34.96 18.34
CA GLU A 65 24.91 -36.11 18.49
C GLU A 65 26.13 -35.95 17.56
N VAL A 66 27.11 -35.17 18.03
CA VAL A 66 28.25 -34.70 17.23
C VAL A 66 29.04 -35.83 16.58
N GLU A 67 29.31 -36.92 17.30
CA GLU A 67 30.04 -38.08 16.75
C GLU A 67 29.24 -38.83 15.66
N ALA A 68 27.91 -38.84 15.78
CA ALA A 68 27.02 -39.45 14.77
C ALA A 68 26.98 -38.58 13.50
N LEU A 69 26.91 -37.24 13.65
CA LEU A 69 27.02 -36.32 12.51
C LEU A 69 28.39 -36.41 11.84
N GLU A 70 29.49 -36.37 12.61
CA GLU A 70 30.85 -36.54 12.08
C GLU A 70 30.97 -37.85 11.29
N THR A 71 30.34 -38.94 11.77
CA THR A 71 30.29 -40.22 11.08
C THR A 71 29.47 -40.15 9.78
N GLN A 72 28.27 -39.56 9.80
CA GLN A 72 27.40 -39.38 8.63
C GLN A 72 28.07 -38.55 7.54
N LEU A 73 28.73 -37.46 7.92
CA LEU A 73 29.45 -36.55 7.03
C LEU A 73 30.86 -37.07 6.66
N SER A 74 31.30 -38.25 7.14
CA SER A 74 32.65 -38.78 6.90
C SER A 74 32.84 -39.50 5.56
N GLY A 75 34.10 -39.82 5.25
CA GLY A 75 34.45 -40.75 4.17
C GLY A 75 34.63 -40.09 2.79
N LYS A 76 34.19 -40.78 1.73
CA LYS A 76 34.31 -40.28 0.35
C LYS A 76 33.37 -39.12 0.04
N ALA A 77 32.24 -39.00 0.76
CA ALA A 77 31.27 -37.93 0.58
C ALA A 77 31.88 -36.56 0.89
N ARG A 78 32.56 -36.43 2.05
CA ARG A 78 33.28 -35.20 2.48
C ARG A 78 34.40 -34.72 1.53
N LYS A 79 34.75 -35.49 0.50
CA LYS A 79 35.87 -35.21 -0.42
C LYS A 79 35.46 -35.09 -1.89
N ALA A 80 34.20 -35.32 -2.22
CA ALA A 80 33.70 -35.20 -3.59
C ALA A 80 32.68 -34.07 -3.64
N LYS A 81 33.00 -32.97 -4.35
CA LYS A 81 32.10 -31.81 -4.51
C LYS A 81 30.71 -32.16 -5.06
N THR A 82 30.58 -33.31 -5.73
CA THR A 82 29.32 -33.81 -6.30
C THR A 82 28.60 -34.85 -5.43
N ALA A 83 29.08 -35.15 -4.22
CA ALA A 83 28.42 -36.10 -3.34
C ALA A 83 27.29 -35.41 -2.55
N GLN A 84 26.05 -35.73 -2.91
CA GLN A 84 24.87 -35.34 -2.14
C GLN A 84 24.72 -36.25 -0.91
N GLN A 85 24.32 -35.65 0.21
CA GLN A 85 23.87 -36.35 1.41
C GLN A 85 22.58 -35.70 1.92
N THR A 86 21.81 -36.45 2.69
CA THR A 86 20.59 -35.94 3.33
C THR A 86 20.89 -35.54 4.77
N LEU A 87 20.40 -34.38 5.21
CA LEU A 87 20.54 -33.88 6.58
C LEU A 87 19.19 -33.38 7.10
N LEU A 88 18.81 -33.83 8.29
CA LEU A 88 17.61 -33.36 8.99
C LEU A 88 17.98 -32.20 9.91
N LEU A 89 17.28 -31.08 9.81
CA LEU A 89 17.49 -29.88 10.64
C LEU A 89 16.24 -29.58 11.48
N PRO A 90 16.38 -29.34 12.81
CA PRO A 90 15.26 -28.98 13.68
C PRO A 90 14.83 -27.53 13.45
N ALA A 91 13.58 -27.34 13.03
CA ALA A 91 12.99 -26.02 12.84
C ALA A 91 12.54 -25.39 14.18
N PRO A 92 12.34 -24.06 14.27
CA PRO A 92 11.98 -23.40 15.53
C PRO A 92 10.58 -23.76 16.04
N ASP A 93 9.66 -24.07 15.13
CA ASP A 93 8.26 -24.46 15.39
C ASP A 93 8.08 -25.85 16.04
N GLY A 94 9.17 -26.56 16.32
CA GLY A 94 9.16 -27.92 16.86
C GLY A 94 9.21 -29.03 15.81
N THR A 95 9.04 -28.72 14.52
CA THR A 95 9.12 -29.69 13.41
C THR A 95 10.58 -29.97 13.01
N SER A 96 10.81 -30.68 11.92
CA SER A 96 12.15 -30.83 11.34
C SER A 96 12.02 -30.99 9.83
N ARG A 97 12.89 -30.31 9.08
CA ARG A 97 12.90 -30.35 7.61
C ARG A 97 14.16 -31.04 7.11
N GLU A 98 14.00 -31.79 6.02
CA GLU A 98 15.04 -32.62 5.43
C GLU A 98 15.65 -31.93 4.20
N PHE A 99 16.98 -31.85 4.15
CA PHE A 99 17.73 -31.13 3.12
C PHE A 99 18.69 -32.05 2.37
N VAL A 100 18.79 -31.88 1.06
CA VAL A 100 19.87 -32.44 0.24
C VAL A 100 21.04 -31.46 0.26
N ILE A 101 22.13 -31.84 0.93
CA ILE A 101 23.34 -31.03 1.09
C ILE A 101 24.50 -31.55 0.25
N ARG A 102 25.37 -30.64 -0.19
CA ARG A 102 26.67 -30.89 -0.85
C ARG A 102 27.72 -29.90 -0.30
N PRO A 103 29.03 -30.17 -0.39
CA PRO A 103 30.06 -29.22 0.07
C PRO A 103 29.98 -27.88 -0.70
N SER A 104 29.97 -26.74 0.00
CA SER A 104 29.91 -25.41 -0.63
C SER A 104 31.26 -24.93 -1.17
N GLY A 105 31.26 -23.85 -1.95
CA GLY A 105 32.47 -23.22 -2.52
C GLY A 105 33.37 -22.52 -1.49
N VAL A 106 32.77 -22.01 -0.41
CA VAL A 106 33.34 -21.01 0.52
C VAL A 106 34.67 -21.41 1.16
N LEU A 107 34.80 -22.63 1.66
CA LEU A 107 36.01 -23.11 2.33
C LEU A 107 36.97 -23.78 1.32
N PRO A 108 38.12 -23.17 0.97
CA PRO A 108 39.06 -23.73 0.00
C PRO A 108 39.71 -25.04 0.48
N ASP A 109 40.21 -25.83 -0.47
CA ASP A 109 40.81 -27.14 -0.20
C ASP A 109 42.08 -27.04 0.68
N ALA A 110 42.82 -25.92 0.62
CA ALA A 110 44.00 -25.66 1.45
C ALA A 110 43.64 -25.53 2.94
N LEU A 111 42.68 -24.66 3.27
CA LEU A 111 42.18 -24.50 4.64
C LEU A 111 41.51 -25.79 5.14
N ARG A 112 40.73 -26.48 4.31
CA ARG A 112 40.09 -27.77 4.67
C ARG A 112 41.11 -28.88 4.95
N ALA A 113 42.31 -28.82 4.36
CA ALA A 113 43.40 -29.74 4.66
C ALA A 113 44.12 -29.42 5.98
N LYS A 114 44.16 -28.15 6.38
CA LYS A 114 44.79 -27.67 7.61
C LYS A 114 43.88 -27.75 8.84
N TYR A 115 42.58 -27.50 8.64
CA TYR A 115 41.52 -27.52 9.65
C TYR A 115 40.47 -28.60 9.29
N PRO A 116 40.81 -29.90 9.40
CA PRO A 116 39.92 -31.01 8.99
C PRO A 116 38.67 -31.17 9.87
N GLU A 117 38.54 -30.42 10.96
CA GLU A 117 37.33 -30.25 11.75
C GLU A 117 36.30 -29.34 11.08
N LEU A 118 36.72 -28.43 10.19
CA LEU A 118 35.83 -27.51 9.48
C LEU A 118 35.19 -28.19 8.25
N ALA A 119 33.92 -27.90 8.01
CA ALA A 119 33.23 -28.20 6.77
C ALA A 119 32.09 -27.20 6.54
N THR A 120 31.90 -26.81 5.28
CA THR A 120 30.77 -25.99 4.83
C THR A 120 29.98 -26.75 3.78
N TYR A 121 28.66 -26.58 3.82
CA TYR A 121 27.72 -27.19 2.90
C TYR A 121 26.67 -26.16 2.47
N GLU A 122 26.12 -26.43 1.30
CA GLU A 122 24.95 -25.79 0.74
C GLU A 122 23.93 -26.88 0.38
N GLY A 123 22.65 -26.54 0.37
CA GLY A 123 21.60 -27.49 0.06
C GLY A 123 20.25 -26.85 -0.18
N PHE A 124 19.29 -27.69 -0.52
CA PHE A 124 17.89 -27.34 -0.75
C PHE A 124 16.99 -28.37 -0.05
N ALA A 125 15.77 -27.98 0.30
CA ALA A 125 14.85 -28.88 0.99
C ALA A 125 14.32 -29.97 0.04
N VAL A 126 14.04 -31.16 0.60
CA VAL A 126 13.54 -32.31 -0.17
C VAL A 126 12.09 -32.10 -0.63
N ASP A 127 11.30 -31.37 0.16
CA ASP A 127 9.91 -30.99 -0.09
C ASP A 127 9.78 -29.79 -1.03
N ASP A 128 10.70 -28.82 -0.96
CA ASP A 128 10.68 -27.59 -1.76
C ASP A 128 12.12 -27.12 -2.11
N PRO A 129 12.56 -27.24 -3.38
CA PRO A 129 13.88 -26.81 -3.81
C PRO A 129 14.15 -25.29 -3.72
N THR A 130 13.12 -24.44 -3.60
CA THR A 130 13.28 -22.98 -3.44
C THR A 130 13.78 -22.61 -2.05
N ILE A 131 13.57 -23.50 -1.07
CA ILE A 131 14.04 -23.38 0.31
C ILE A 131 15.48 -23.87 0.40
N THR A 132 16.41 -22.94 0.53
CA THR A 132 17.85 -23.21 0.52
C THR A 132 18.45 -23.19 1.93
N ALA A 133 19.51 -23.95 2.15
CA ALA A 133 20.24 -24.00 3.42
C ALA A 133 21.76 -23.82 3.21
N ARG A 134 22.38 -23.03 4.08
CA ARG A 134 23.84 -22.96 4.29
C ARG A 134 24.12 -23.60 5.65
N VAL A 135 25.05 -24.55 5.70
CA VAL A 135 25.31 -25.36 6.90
C VAL A 135 26.81 -25.44 7.14
N GLU A 136 27.24 -25.11 8.35
CA GLU A 136 28.65 -25.15 8.74
C GLU A 136 28.85 -26.06 9.94
N PHE A 137 29.96 -26.81 9.92
CA PHE A 137 30.36 -27.67 11.03
C PHE A 137 31.80 -27.31 11.44
N GLY A 138 32.02 -27.15 12.74
CA GLY A 138 33.32 -26.80 13.28
C GLY A 138 33.47 -27.07 14.79
N PRO A 139 34.48 -26.47 15.46
CA PRO A 139 34.76 -26.71 16.87
C PRO A 139 33.55 -26.52 17.80
N SER A 140 32.76 -25.46 17.58
CA SER A 140 31.58 -25.11 18.40
C SER A 140 30.37 -26.03 18.19
N GLY A 141 30.29 -26.76 17.06
CA GLY A 141 29.13 -27.57 16.68
C GLY A 141 28.69 -27.33 15.24
N LEU A 142 27.41 -27.57 14.96
CA LEU A 142 26.76 -27.23 13.69
C LEU A 142 26.07 -25.87 13.80
N SER A 143 26.22 -25.06 12.76
CA SER A 143 25.42 -23.88 12.45
C SER A 143 24.65 -24.12 11.15
N ALA A 144 23.48 -23.49 11.01
CA ALA A 144 22.76 -23.43 9.75
C ALA A 144 22.02 -22.10 9.60
N GLN A 145 21.89 -21.65 8.36
CA GLN A 145 20.94 -20.64 7.89
C GLN A 145 19.99 -21.31 6.90
N VAL A 146 18.68 -21.12 7.07
CA VAL A 146 17.66 -21.57 6.11
C VAL A 146 16.88 -20.37 5.58
N LEU A 147 16.78 -20.27 4.25
CA LEU A 147 16.09 -19.21 3.52
C LEU A 147 14.84 -19.81 2.83
N GLU A 148 13.67 -19.57 3.40
CA GLU A 148 12.34 -19.92 2.88
C GLU A 148 11.65 -18.63 2.34
N PRO A 149 10.78 -18.70 1.31
CA PRO A 149 9.95 -17.56 0.92
C PRO A 149 9.16 -17.00 2.12
N GLY A 150 9.38 -15.73 2.46
CA GLY A 150 8.77 -15.06 3.60
C GLY A 150 9.21 -15.53 5.00
N LYS A 151 10.15 -16.49 5.14
CA LYS A 151 10.65 -16.94 6.46
C LYS A 151 12.14 -17.23 6.46
N ARG A 152 12.80 -16.85 7.55
CA ARG A 152 14.22 -17.14 7.76
C ARG A 152 14.47 -17.62 9.19
N TRP A 153 15.18 -18.73 9.31
CA TRP A 153 15.49 -19.34 10.60
C TRP A 153 16.90 -19.91 10.66
N MET A 154 17.50 -19.77 11.83
CA MET A 154 18.89 -20.15 12.10
C MET A 154 18.92 -21.39 13.00
N ILE A 155 20.00 -22.15 12.90
CA ILE A 155 20.50 -22.98 14.00
C ILE A 155 21.87 -22.42 14.37
N ASP A 156 22.07 -22.03 15.63
CA ASP A 156 23.38 -21.57 16.11
C ASP A 156 23.88 -22.40 17.30
N PRO A 157 25.15 -22.87 17.28
CA PRO A 157 25.75 -23.51 18.43
C PRO A 157 25.91 -22.49 19.58
N ARG A 158 25.92 -22.95 20.83
CA ARG A 158 26.18 -22.10 22.00
C ARG A 158 27.53 -22.43 22.64
N PRO A 159 28.62 -21.72 22.29
CA PRO A 159 29.97 -22.03 22.76
C PRO A 159 30.12 -21.76 24.27
N GLY A 160 30.88 -22.63 24.94
CA GLY A 160 31.09 -22.57 26.40
C GLY A 160 30.25 -23.58 27.21
N LEU A 161 29.32 -24.28 26.55
CA LEU A 161 28.51 -25.35 27.12
C LEU A 161 28.94 -26.72 26.53
N THR A 162 28.06 -27.72 26.56
CA THR A 162 28.27 -29.01 25.90
C THR A 162 28.42 -28.84 24.38
N ARG A 163 29.50 -29.36 23.78
CA ARG A 163 29.69 -29.40 22.31
C ARG A 163 28.48 -30.08 21.67
N GLY A 164 27.82 -29.38 20.73
CA GLY A 164 26.59 -29.86 20.09
C GLY A 164 25.29 -29.26 20.64
N LEU A 165 25.31 -28.53 21.76
CA LEU A 165 24.16 -27.71 22.16
C LEU A 165 24.01 -26.52 21.20
N ALA A 166 22.84 -26.38 20.61
CA ALA A 166 22.46 -25.29 19.72
C ALA A 166 21.06 -24.75 20.07
N ILE A 167 20.72 -23.60 19.53
CA ILE A 167 19.34 -23.11 19.48
C ILE A 167 18.86 -22.99 18.03
N SER A 168 17.59 -23.28 17.79
CA SER A 168 16.88 -23.03 16.54
C SER A 168 15.86 -21.91 16.76
N TYR A 169 15.88 -20.86 15.93
CA TYR A 169 15.09 -19.64 16.13
C TYR A 169 14.76 -18.94 14.80
N TYR A 170 13.66 -18.19 14.75
CA TYR A 170 13.36 -17.29 13.64
C TYR A 170 14.14 -15.98 13.80
N THR A 171 14.58 -15.37 12.69
CA THR A 171 15.39 -14.15 12.75
C THR A 171 14.62 -12.96 13.35
N GLY A 172 13.30 -12.89 13.14
CA GLY A 172 12.42 -11.92 13.79
C GLY A 172 12.28 -12.05 15.32
N ASP A 173 12.73 -13.15 15.93
CA ASP A 173 12.84 -13.27 17.38
C ASP A 173 14.14 -12.64 17.93
N THR A 174 15.06 -12.19 17.08
CA THR A 174 16.28 -11.52 17.54
C THR A 174 16.01 -10.10 18.00
N THR A 175 16.76 -9.64 19.01
CA THR A 175 16.65 -8.28 19.53
C THR A 175 17.97 -7.56 19.39
N ARG A 176 17.94 -6.39 18.75
CA ARG A 176 19.14 -5.56 18.55
C ARG A 176 19.51 -4.83 19.84
N SER A 177 20.82 -4.68 20.07
CA SER A 177 21.36 -3.93 21.21
C SER A 177 20.98 -2.44 21.14
N PRO A 178 20.58 -1.78 22.24
CA PRO A 178 20.37 -0.33 22.30
C PRO A 178 21.62 0.53 22.04
N LYS A 179 22.79 -0.10 21.79
CA LYS A 179 24.06 0.55 21.43
C LYS A 179 24.55 0.13 20.03
N ALA A 180 23.64 -0.27 19.14
CA ALA A 180 23.99 -0.53 17.75
C ALA A 180 24.61 0.73 17.11
N ALA A 181 25.76 0.57 16.44
CA ALA A 181 26.40 1.62 15.67
C ALA A 181 25.82 1.62 14.24
N ALA A 182 25.72 2.80 13.62
CA ALA A 182 25.38 2.88 12.20
C ALA A 182 26.50 2.32 11.31
N CYS A 183 26.12 1.87 10.12
CA CYS A 183 27.05 1.63 9.01
C CYS A 183 27.46 2.98 8.37
N LEU A 184 28.51 2.99 7.56
CA LEU A 184 29.06 4.20 6.94
C LEU A 184 29.63 3.89 5.55
N VAL A 185 29.67 4.89 4.66
CA VAL A 185 30.20 4.73 3.29
C VAL A 185 31.28 5.76 2.95
N GLU A 186 32.42 5.27 2.48
CA GLU A 186 33.46 6.07 1.83
C GLU A 186 33.35 6.03 0.30
N THR A 187 33.38 7.21 -0.31
CA THR A 187 33.48 7.42 -1.76
C THR A 187 34.78 8.15 -2.08
N GLU A 188 35.26 8.07 -3.33
CA GLU A 188 36.51 8.76 -3.74
C GLU A 188 36.48 10.28 -3.49
N ALA A 189 35.31 10.90 -3.48
CA ALA A 189 35.14 12.31 -3.14
C ALA A 189 35.46 12.63 -1.67
N LYS A 190 35.28 11.67 -0.74
CA LYS A 190 35.54 11.86 0.70
C LYS A 190 37.03 11.73 1.07
N LYS A 191 37.88 11.15 0.22
CA LYS A 191 39.35 11.05 0.43
C LYS A 191 40.10 12.39 0.38
N GLY A 192 39.40 13.51 0.15
CA GLY A 192 39.98 14.85 -0.02
C GLY A 192 39.20 15.94 0.70
N ALA A 193 39.12 15.90 2.03
CA ALA A 193 38.52 16.94 2.86
C ALA A 193 39.38 18.24 2.93
N ALA A 194 39.74 18.79 1.77
CA ALA A 194 40.46 20.07 1.63
C ALA A 194 40.35 20.71 0.22
N ASP A 195 39.23 20.57 -0.51
CA ASP A 195 38.76 21.64 -1.40
C ASP A 195 37.35 21.43 -1.97
N ARG A 196 36.60 22.55 -2.09
CA ARG A 196 35.35 22.76 -2.85
C ARG A 196 34.06 22.13 -2.34
N ALA A 197 33.31 22.98 -1.64
CA ALA A 197 31.87 23.03 -1.83
C ALA A 197 31.55 23.42 -3.29
N GLU A 198 30.85 22.55 -4.01
CA GLU A 198 29.94 22.95 -5.09
C GLU A 198 28.58 22.31 -4.78
N LYS A 199 27.65 23.10 -4.24
CA LYS A 199 26.21 22.76 -4.23
C LYS A 199 25.78 22.62 -5.69
N LYS A 200 25.82 21.41 -6.27
CA LYS A 200 25.16 21.15 -7.55
C LYS A 200 23.70 20.82 -7.28
N THR A 201 22.86 21.86 -7.31
CA THR A 201 21.41 21.73 -7.33
C THR A 201 21.00 20.81 -8.48
N LEU A 202 20.54 19.60 -8.17
CA LEU A 202 20.06 18.66 -9.19
C LEU A 202 18.62 19.02 -9.53
N THR A 203 18.45 19.77 -10.62
CA THR A 203 17.18 19.89 -11.32
C THR A 203 16.81 18.53 -11.95
N LYS A 204 15.51 18.23 -12.01
CA LYS A 204 14.90 16.94 -12.43
C LYS A 204 15.09 16.61 -13.94
N GLY A 205 16.32 16.66 -14.46
CA GLY A 205 16.56 16.50 -15.90
C GLY A 205 18.00 16.28 -16.42
N GLU A 206 19.04 16.18 -15.57
CA GLU A 206 20.44 16.04 -16.07
C GLU A 206 21.29 14.91 -15.45
N VAL A 207 20.71 14.00 -14.66
CA VAL A 207 21.37 12.72 -14.31
C VAL A 207 20.36 11.57 -14.40
N THR A 208 19.99 11.21 -15.62
CA THR A 208 19.62 9.81 -15.89
C THR A 208 20.92 9.00 -15.91
N GLN A 209 21.34 8.51 -14.74
CA GLN A 209 22.14 7.29 -14.74
C GLN A 209 21.18 6.18 -15.13
N ASP A 210 21.07 5.97 -16.44
CA ASP A 210 20.20 5.00 -17.09
C ASP A 210 20.71 3.58 -16.79
N TYR A 211 20.48 3.13 -15.56
CA TYR A 211 20.70 1.77 -15.11
C TYR A 211 19.63 0.87 -15.71
N ALA A 212 19.72 0.68 -17.03
CA ALA A 212 18.82 -0.19 -17.78
C ALA A 212 18.74 -1.58 -17.11
N GLN A 213 17.51 -2.06 -16.91
CA GLN A 213 17.13 -3.32 -16.25
C GLN A 213 18.20 -4.43 -16.41
N ARG A 214 18.63 -4.99 -15.29
CA ARG A 214 19.68 -6.03 -15.24
C ARG A 214 19.07 -7.42 -15.05
N SER A 215 19.83 -8.44 -15.46
CA SER A 215 19.48 -9.85 -15.20
C SER A 215 20.70 -10.72 -14.93
N SER A 216 20.50 -11.77 -14.14
CA SER A 216 21.53 -12.71 -13.64
C SER A 216 21.17 -14.17 -13.97
N GLY A 217 21.90 -15.15 -13.42
CA GLY A 217 21.57 -16.58 -13.49
C GLY A 217 22.41 -17.40 -14.45
N ALA A 218 22.74 -16.89 -15.65
CA ALA A 218 23.46 -17.66 -16.67
C ALA A 218 24.90 -18.10 -16.28
N ALA A 219 25.52 -17.36 -15.36
CA ALA A 219 26.81 -17.67 -14.76
C ALA A 219 26.88 -17.09 -13.34
N ILE A 220 27.53 -17.82 -12.43
CA ILE A 220 27.93 -17.30 -11.12
C ILE A 220 29.34 -16.71 -11.22
N ARG A 221 29.60 -15.58 -10.56
CA ARG A 221 30.96 -15.02 -10.42
C ARG A 221 31.52 -15.34 -9.03
N GLU A 222 32.50 -16.23 -8.96
CA GLU A 222 33.21 -16.61 -7.73
C GLU A 222 34.36 -15.61 -7.46
N TYR A 223 34.28 -14.84 -6.37
CA TYR A 223 35.36 -13.95 -5.91
C TYR A 223 36.15 -14.57 -4.76
N ARG A 224 37.47 -14.42 -4.80
CA ARG A 224 38.35 -14.78 -3.68
C ARG A 224 38.32 -13.68 -2.61
N ILE A 225 37.73 -13.98 -1.46
CA ILE A 225 37.67 -13.06 -0.32
C ILE A 225 38.79 -13.34 0.69
N ALA A 226 39.48 -12.28 1.13
CA ALA A 226 40.43 -12.32 2.24
C ALA A 226 39.82 -11.61 3.46
N VAL A 227 39.47 -12.39 4.50
CA VAL A 227 38.86 -11.85 5.73
C VAL A 227 39.88 -11.85 6.86
N ALA A 228 40.33 -10.67 7.27
CA ALA A 228 41.16 -10.50 8.46
C ALA A 228 40.29 -10.36 9.72
N THR A 229 40.88 -10.59 10.90
CA THR A 229 40.23 -10.33 12.20
C THR A 229 41.14 -9.55 13.12
N THR A 230 40.61 -8.61 13.91
CA THR A 230 41.35 -8.09 15.06
C THR A 230 41.55 -9.20 16.11
N ALA A 231 42.57 -9.05 16.96
CA ALA A 231 42.80 -9.99 18.06
C ALA A 231 41.68 -9.97 19.09
N GLU A 232 40.98 -8.84 19.24
CA GLU A 232 39.78 -8.71 20.05
C GLU A 232 38.65 -9.60 19.51
N TYR A 233 38.41 -9.63 18.19
CA TYR A 233 37.47 -10.56 17.56
C TYR A 233 37.93 -12.02 17.78
N GLY A 234 39.22 -12.29 17.60
CA GLY A 234 39.80 -13.61 17.86
C GLY A 234 39.63 -14.07 19.31
N GLN A 235 39.80 -13.18 20.29
CA GLN A 235 39.58 -13.45 21.72
C GLN A 235 38.10 -13.64 22.05
N PHE A 236 37.20 -12.86 21.45
CA PHE A 236 35.76 -13.04 21.61
C PHE A 236 35.33 -14.47 21.24
N HIS A 237 35.76 -14.93 20.06
CA HIS A 237 35.53 -16.28 19.53
C HIS A 237 36.40 -17.38 20.18
N GLY A 238 37.07 -17.10 21.30
CA GLY A 238 37.70 -18.12 22.16
C GLY A 238 39.23 -18.06 22.26
N GLY A 239 39.89 -17.13 21.57
CA GLY A 239 41.33 -16.92 21.63
C GLY A 239 42.17 -17.96 20.90
N ASP A 240 41.56 -18.76 20.02
CA ASP A 240 42.20 -19.79 19.20
C ASP A 240 41.85 -19.60 17.72
N THR A 241 42.84 -19.73 16.85
CA THR A 241 42.71 -19.46 15.41
C THR A 241 41.70 -20.40 14.72
N SER A 242 41.52 -21.65 15.18
CA SER A 242 40.52 -22.56 14.58
C SER A 242 39.09 -22.08 14.90
N PHE A 243 38.83 -21.63 16.12
CA PHE A 243 37.51 -21.10 16.49
C PHE A 243 37.22 -19.75 15.81
N ALA A 244 38.19 -18.84 15.77
CA ALA A 244 38.04 -17.56 15.09
C ALA A 244 37.86 -17.73 13.57
N LEU A 245 38.61 -18.64 12.94
CA LEU A 245 38.42 -18.99 11.53
C LEU A 245 37.06 -19.67 11.30
N ALA A 246 36.57 -20.51 12.22
CA ALA A 246 35.24 -21.11 12.13
C ALA A 246 34.13 -20.04 12.15
N ALA A 247 34.30 -18.97 12.92
CA ALA A 247 33.38 -17.84 12.94
C ALA A 247 33.37 -17.09 11.61
N VAL A 248 34.55 -16.75 11.07
CA VAL A 248 34.72 -16.16 9.73
C VAL A 248 34.05 -17.02 8.65
N VAL A 249 34.31 -18.33 8.66
CA VAL A 249 33.76 -19.29 7.70
C VAL A 249 32.22 -19.35 7.77
N ARG A 250 31.64 -19.34 8.99
CA ARG A 250 30.18 -19.28 9.19
C ARG A 250 29.58 -18.02 8.59
N THR A 251 30.13 -16.86 8.94
CA THR A 251 29.66 -15.56 8.46
C THR A 251 29.70 -15.50 6.93
N ILE A 252 30.82 -15.86 6.29
CA ILE A 252 30.93 -15.82 4.83
C ILE A 252 30.03 -16.86 4.15
N ASN A 253 29.87 -18.08 4.69
CA ASN A 253 28.99 -19.09 4.09
C ASN A 253 27.51 -18.67 4.14
N ARG A 254 27.11 -17.85 5.12
CA ARG A 254 25.76 -17.22 5.20
C ARG A 254 25.58 -16.09 4.18
N VAL A 255 26.56 -15.21 4.04
CA VAL A 255 26.52 -14.09 3.07
C VAL A 255 26.56 -14.61 1.63
N ASP A 256 27.40 -15.62 1.36
CA ASP A 256 27.48 -16.37 0.11
C ASP A 256 26.12 -16.97 -0.30
N GLY A 257 25.37 -17.54 0.65
CA GLY A 257 24.04 -18.06 0.39
C GLY A 257 23.02 -17.03 -0.08
N ILE A 258 23.14 -15.79 0.39
CA ILE A 258 22.30 -14.67 -0.05
C ILE A 258 22.78 -14.15 -1.41
N LEU A 259 24.09 -13.91 -1.57
CA LEU A 259 24.67 -13.38 -2.82
C LEU A 259 24.52 -14.33 -4.01
N GLU A 260 24.60 -15.64 -3.83
CA GLU A 260 24.39 -16.59 -4.93
C GLU A 260 22.93 -16.57 -5.40
N LYS A 261 21.97 -16.45 -4.46
CA LYS A 261 20.53 -16.44 -4.75
C LYS A 261 20.05 -15.11 -5.35
N GLU A 262 20.52 -13.99 -4.80
CA GLU A 262 20.06 -12.65 -5.17
C GLU A 262 20.87 -12.01 -6.32
N MET A 263 22.14 -12.38 -6.50
CA MET A 263 23.07 -11.65 -7.39
C MET A 263 23.84 -12.54 -8.38
N SER A 264 23.75 -13.88 -8.29
CA SER A 264 24.70 -14.81 -8.94
C SER A 264 26.18 -14.51 -8.58
N ILE A 265 26.46 -14.11 -7.34
CA ILE A 265 27.82 -13.86 -6.84
C ILE A 265 28.16 -14.89 -5.76
N SER A 266 29.34 -15.51 -5.84
CA SER A 266 29.84 -16.49 -4.88
C SER A 266 31.11 -15.98 -4.20
N LEU A 267 31.31 -16.29 -2.93
CA LEU A 267 32.45 -15.88 -2.11
C LEU A 267 33.25 -17.09 -1.63
N LYS A 268 34.56 -17.04 -1.80
CA LYS A 268 35.47 -18.11 -1.42
C LYS A 268 36.69 -17.58 -0.71
N LEU A 269 36.96 -18.09 0.49
CA LEU A 269 38.12 -17.66 1.26
C LEU A 269 39.42 -17.98 0.53
N VAL A 270 40.43 -17.11 0.68
CA VAL A 270 41.78 -17.36 0.17
C VAL A 270 42.43 -18.55 0.87
N ASP A 271 43.28 -19.30 0.14
CA ASP A 271 43.93 -20.53 0.63
C ASP A 271 44.71 -20.36 1.95
N ASP A 272 45.21 -19.15 2.20
CA ASP A 272 46.07 -18.77 3.33
C ASP A 272 45.36 -17.87 4.37
N ASN A 273 44.02 -17.80 4.37
CA ASN A 273 43.26 -16.84 5.19
C ASN A 273 43.56 -16.93 6.70
N ASP A 274 43.96 -18.09 7.20
CA ASP A 274 44.33 -18.25 8.61
C ASP A 274 45.50 -17.37 9.06
N LYS A 275 46.34 -16.87 8.14
CA LYS A 275 47.46 -15.96 8.43
C LYS A 275 47.02 -14.55 8.82
N ILE A 276 45.78 -14.17 8.52
CA ILE A 276 45.19 -12.87 8.85
C ILE A 276 44.08 -12.98 9.93
N VAL A 277 43.90 -14.17 10.52
CA VAL A 277 43.03 -14.39 11.68
C VAL A 277 43.85 -14.23 12.96
N PHE A 278 43.86 -13.03 13.52
CA PHE A 278 44.63 -12.71 14.73
C PHE A 278 43.84 -13.05 16.00
N VAL A 279 44.56 -13.56 17.02
CA VAL A 279 44.00 -13.90 18.34
C VAL A 279 44.84 -13.37 19.52
N ASP A 280 46.07 -12.91 19.29
CA ASP A 280 46.94 -12.34 20.33
C ASP A 280 47.18 -10.84 20.05
N PRO A 281 46.67 -9.92 20.90
CA PRO A 281 46.85 -8.48 20.74
C PRO A 281 48.32 -8.02 20.72
N ALA A 282 49.26 -8.81 21.26
CA ALA A 282 50.68 -8.50 21.19
C ALA A 282 51.32 -8.81 19.81
N SER A 283 50.58 -9.50 18.94
CA SER A 283 51.06 -9.97 17.62
C SER A 283 50.28 -9.39 16.44
N GLN A 284 49.14 -8.73 16.68
CA GLN A 284 48.31 -8.19 15.60
C GLN A 284 48.88 -6.89 14.99
N PRO A 285 48.60 -6.62 13.71
CA PRO A 285 48.99 -5.39 13.05
C PRO A 285 47.86 -4.33 13.01
N PHE A 286 46.74 -4.58 13.67
CA PHE A 286 45.57 -3.68 13.75
C PHE A 286 45.55 -2.93 15.09
N TYR A 287 45.28 -1.63 15.03
CA TYR A 287 45.11 -0.75 16.18
C TYR A 287 43.75 -0.02 16.16
N GLY A 288 43.05 -0.03 15.02
CA GLY A 288 41.75 0.61 14.83
C GLY A 288 40.52 -0.18 15.29
N ASN A 289 40.62 -1.14 16.23
CA ASN A 289 39.48 -2.03 16.58
C ASN A 289 38.15 -1.29 16.85
N ASP A 290 38.24 -0.11 17.47
CA ASP A 290 37.10 0.74 17.85
C ASP A 290 36.93 1.99 16.94
N ASP A 291 37.69 2.11 15.84
CA ASP A 291 37.69 3.23 14.91
C ASP A 291 37.73 2.74 13.45
N ALA A 292 36.58 2.82 12.77
CA ALA A 292 36.41 2.35 11.40
C ALA A 292 37.34 3.03 10.39
N TYR A 293 37.61 4.34 10.55
CA TYR A 293 38.45 5.10 9.61
C TYR A 293 39.93 4.71 9.73
N THR A 294 40.39 4.35 10.94
CA THR A 294 41.72 3.75 11.11
C THR A 294 41.73 2.31 10.59
N LEU A 295 40.73 1.50 10.93
CA LEU A 295 40.71 0.07 10.62
C LEU A 295 40.61 -0.22 9.11
N ILE A 296 39.91 0.62 8.34
CA ILE A 296 39.73 0.42 6.89
C ILE A 296 41.04 0.59 6.11
N ASP A 297 41.91 1.50 6.53
CA ASP A 297 43.24 1.70 5.94
C ASP A 297 44.23 0.63 6.42
N GLU A 298 44.15 0.20 7.68
CA GLU A 298 44.90 -0.95 8.18
C GLU A 298 44.50 -2.23 7.44
N SER A 299 43.20 -2.46 7.20
CA SER A 299 42.66 -3.60 6.46
C SER A 299 43.33 -3.74 5.09
N GLN A 300 43.37 -2.67 4.30
CA GLN A 300 44.06 -2.64 3.01
C GLN A 300 45.56 -2.95 3.14
N ALA A 301 46.25 -2.25 4.04
CA ALA A 301 47.70 -2.36 4.17
C ALA A 301 48.15 -3.75 4.63
N GLN A 302 47.44 -4.37 5.57
CA GLN A 302 47.85 -5.64 6.17
C GLN A 302 47.43 -6.85 5.33
N ILE A 303 46.27 -6.82 4.67
CA ILE A 303 45.87 -7.88 3.73
C ILE A 303 46.82 -7.89 2.53
N ASP A 304 47.19 -6.73 1.96
CA ASP A 304 48.21 -6.65 0.90
C ASP A 304 49.58 -7.15 1.37
N ALA A 305 50.02 -6.83 2.60
CA ALA A 305 51.32 -7.23 3.11
C ALA A 305 51.44 -8.74 3.40
N ILE A 306 50.35 -9.39 3.83
CA ILE A 306 50.36 -10.78 4.34
C ILE A 306 49.85 -11.78 3.29
N ILE A 307 48.75 -11.46 2.60
CA ILE A 307 48.15 -12.32 1.57
C ILE A 307 48.76 -11.99 0.20
N GLY A 308 49.06 -10.71 -0.08
CA GLY A 308 49.53 -10.25 -1.38
C GLY A 308 48.38 -9.89 -2.32
N SER A 309 48.45 -8.71 -2.93
CA SER A 309 47.37 -8.12 -3.74
C SER A 309 46.87 -9.01 -4.88
N ASP A 310 47.70 -9.84 -5.52
CA ASP A 310 47.27 -10.73 -6.61
C ASP A 310 46.45 -11.95 -6.14
N ASN A 311 46.51 -12.27 -4.84
CA ASN A 311 45.94 -13.50 -4.27
C ASN A 311 44.49 -13.38 -3.81
N TYR A 312 43.92 -12.18 -3.80
CA TYR A 312 42.53 -11.91 -3.41
C TYR A 312 41.85 -10.92 -4.36
N ASP A 313 40.52 -10.94 -4.37
CA ASP A 313 39.64 -10.15 -5.26
C ASP A 313 38.87 -9.09 -4.48
N ILE A 314 38.47 -9.43 -3.26
CA ILE A 314 37.85 -8.57 -2.23
C ILE A 314 38.51 -8.89 -0.88
N GLY A 315 38.72 -7.89 -0.03
CA GLY A 315 39.25 -8.04 1.32
C GLY A 315 38.38 -7.28 2.33
N HIS A 316 38.33 -7.81 3.55
CA HIS A 316 37.46 -7.29 4.61
C HIS A 316 38.08 -7.56 5.99
N THR A 317 37.85 -6.72 6.99
CA THR A 317 38.34 -6.95 8.37
C THR A 317 37.20 -6.98 9.38
N PHE A 318 37.15 -8.02 10.22
CA PHE A 318 36.20 -8.14 11.33
C PHE A 318 36.80 -7.69 12.67
N SER A 319 36.02 -6.95 13.47
CA SER A 319 36.43 -6.45 14.80
C SER A 319 35.32 -6.59 15.86
N THR A 320 35.61 -6.22 17.12
CA THR A 320 34.59 -6.11 18.18
C THR A 320 34.05 -4.69 18.39
N GLY A 321 34.43 -3.76 17.52
CA GLY A 321 34.15 -2.32 17.66
C GLY A 321 33.89 -1.71 16.28
N ALA A 322 34.24 -0.43 16.10
CA ALA A 322 34.20 0.32 14.82
C ALA A 322 32.82 0.53 14.14
N GLY A 323 31.86 -0.42 14.24
CA GLY A 323 30.65 -0.42 13.43
C GLY A 323 30.91 -0.97 12.03
N GLY A 324 30.21 -0.44 11.03
CA GLY A 324 30.43 -0.77 9.62
C GLY A 324 31.07 0.40 8.85
N LEU A 325 32.03 0.13 7.96
CA LEU A 325 32.50 1.08 6.96
C LEU A 325 33.11 0.36 5.75
N ALA A 326 32.67 0.73 4.54
CA ALA A 326 33.23 0.22 3.30
C ALA A 326 33.54 1.31 2.27
N GLN A 327 34.58 1.05 1.48
CA GLN A 327 34.84 1.76 0.24
C GLN A 327 33.87 1.25 -0.83
N LEU A 328 32.96 2.14 -1.26
CA LEU A 328 32.02 1.87 -2.34
C LEU A 328 32.79 1.45 -3.61
N GLN A 329 32.30 0.40 -4.30
CA GLN A 329 32.87 -0.09 -5.57
C GLN A 329 34.37 -0.42 -5.49
N SER A 330 34.76 -1.22 -4.49
CA SER A 330 36.15 -1.60 -4.22
C SER A 330 36.58 -2.96 -4.78
N VAL A 331 35.68 -3.93 -5.04
CA VAL A 331 36.09 -5.26 -5.53
C VAL A 331 36.91 -5.19 -6.83
N CYS A 332 37.97 -5.99 -6.95
CA CYS A 332 38.98 -5.95 -8.02
C CYS A 332 39.87 -4.69 -8.09
N ARG A 333 39.60 -3.63 -7.31
CA ARG A 333 40.35 -2.37 -7.38
C ARG A 333 41.65 -2.41 -6.58
N ASN A 334 42.78 -2.62 -7.24
CA ASN A 334 44.09 -2.67 -6.58
C ASN A 334 44.40 -1.42 -5.75
N GLY A 335 44.77 -1.61 -4.48
CA GLY A 335 45.02 -0.54 -3.50
C GLY A 335 43.77 -0.08 -2.74
N ASP A 336 42.57 -0.54 -3.11
CA ASP A 336 41.30 -0.20 -2.44
C ASP A 336 40.43 -1.43 -2.13
N LYS A 337 40.66 -2.58 -2.77
CA LYS A 337 39.81 -3.79 -2.70
C LYS A 337 39.74 -4.49 -1.36
N ALA A 338 40.57 -4.13 -0.38
CA ALA A 338 40.51 -4.59 1.00
C ALA A 338 39.99 -3.51 1.98
N ARG A 339 39.50 -2.36 1.48
CA ARG A 339 38.87 -1.30 2.27
C ARG A 339 37.40 -1.63 2.57
N GLY A 340 37.18 -2.55 3.51
CA GLY A 340 35.88 -2.86 4.10
C GLY A 340 36.06 -3.42 5.52
N VAL A 341 35.26 -2.93 6.47
CA VAL A 341 35.34 -3.34 7.87
C VAL A 341 33.96 -3.52 8.49
N THR A 342 33.82 -4.51 9.37
CA THR A 342 32.59 -4.79 10.11
C THR A 342 32.89 -5.24 11.53
N GLY A 343 32.33 -4.55 12.53
CA GLY A 343 32.48 -4.93 13.92
C GLY A 343 31.30 -4.60 14.82
N SER A 344 31.20 -5.37 15.90
CA SER A 344 30.13 -5.33 16.89
C SER A 344 30.66 -5.84 18.24
N PRO A 345 30.21 -5.31 19.39
CA PRO A 345 30.56 -5.86 20.71
C PRO A 345 30.17 -7.35 20.90
N GLN A 346 29.26 -7.86 20.07
CA GLN A 346 28.94 -9.28 19.93
C GLN A 346 28.96 -9.62 18.43
N PRO A 347 30.13 -9.95 17.86
CA PRO A 347 30.29 -10.12 16.42
C PRO A 347 29.94 -11.56 15.99
N GLU A 348 28.66 -11.91 16.12
CA GLU A 348 28.10 -13.19 15.71
C GLU A 348 26.57 -13.13 15.54
N GLY A 349 26.01 -14.19 14.94
CA GLY A 349 24.57 -14.35 14.83
C GLY A 349 23.99 -13.45 13.74
N ASP A 350 22.67 -13.47 13.63
CA ASP A 350 22.01 -12.96 12.43
C ASP A 350 22.30 -11.48 12.14
N LEU A 351 22.07 -10.63 13.16
CA LEU A 351 22.26 -9.19 13.08
C LEU A 351 23.70 -8.78 12.78
N TYR A 352 24.70 -9.63 13.03
CA TYR A 352 26.08 -9.36 12.63
C TYR A 352 26.34 -9.87 11.21
N ASP A 353 25.96 -11.12 10.94
CA ASP A 353 26.28 -11.80 9.70
C ASP A 353 25.56 -11.21 8.47
N VAL A 354 24.38 -10.60 8.63
CA VAL A 354 23.60 -10.02 7.50
C VAL A 354 23.46 -8.50 7.60
N ASP A 355 22.85 -7.98 8.65
CA ASP A 355 22.56 -6.53 8.78
C ASP A 355 23.83 -5.66 8.76
N TYR A 356 25.00 -6.24 9.06
CA TYR A 356 26.30 -5.56 8.97
C TYR A 356 27.20 -6.19 7.89
N VAL A 357 27.56 -7.48 7.97
CA VAL A 357 28.57 -8.03 7.04
C VAL A 357 28.06 -8.12 5.59
N ALA A 358 26.80 -8.51 5.36
CA ALA A 358 26.26 -8.49 4.00
C ALA A 358 26.06 -7.06 3.47
N HIS A 359 25.65 -6.13 4.34
CA HIS A 359 25.53 -4.70 4.06
C HIS A 359 26.85 -4.10 3.56
N GLU A 360 27.93 -4.25 4.33
CA GLU A 360 29.25 -3.69 3.99
C GLU A 360 29.89 -4.38 2.77
N ILE A 361 29.70 -5.69 2.59
CA ILE A 361 30.11 -6.38 1.36
C ILE A 361 29.30 -5.87 0.15
N GLY A 362 28.03 -5.53 0.32
CA GLY A 362 27.20 -4.89 -0.70
C GLY A 362 27.73 -3.52 -1.15
N HIS A 363 28.23 -2.69 -0.23
CA HIS A 363 28.95 -1.46 -0.58
C HIS A 363 30.24 -1.75 -1.35
N GLN A 364 31.05 -2.73 -0.93
CA GLN A 364 32.25 -3.11 -1.68
C GLN A 364 31.92 -3.56 -3.11
N LEU A 365 30.80 -4.26 -3.29
CA LEU A 365 30.23 -4.67 -4.58
C LEU A 365 29.56 -3.53 -5.35
N GLY A 366 29.20 -2.42 -4.69
CA GLY A 366 28.85 -1.15 -5.32
C GLY A 366 27.47 -0.58 -5.02
N GLY A 367 26.67 -1.22 -4.17
CA GLY A 367 25.33 -0.72 -3.78
C GLY A 367 25.41 0.43 -2.78
N ASN A 368 24.55 1.43 -2.95
CA ASN A 368 24.31 2.51 -2.01
C ASN A 368 23.14 2.18 -1.06
N HIS A 369 23.02 2.96 0.01
CA HIS A 369 21.90 2.86 0.94
C HIS A 369 20.56 3.15 0.26
N THR A 370 19.52 2.41 0.65
CA THR A 370 18.20 2.46 0.00
C THR A 370 17.10 3.13 0.82
N PHE A 371 17.36 3.50 2.07
CA PHE A 371 16.35 4.03 3.00
C PHE A 371 16.04 5.53 2.83
N ASN A 372 14.81 5.92 3.17
CA ASN A 372 14.27 7.28 3.14
C ASN A 372 13.62 7.66 4.47
N GLY A 373 14.40 7.64 5.54
CA GLY A 373 14.01 8.06 6.90
C GLY A 373 14.74 9.33 7.34
N SER A 374 14.23 10.01 8.35
CA SER A 374 14.80 11.23 8.93
C SER A 374 15.35 11.03 10.35
N ALA A 375 15.00 9.93 11.03
CA ALA A 375 15.33 9.71 12.44
C ALA A 375 16.61 8.89 12.70
N LEU A 376 17.33 9.26 13.76
CA LEU A 376 18.52 8.59 14.32
C LEU A 376 19.59 8.23 13.27
N SER A 377 19.78 6.96 12.89
CA SER A 377 20.85 6.58 11.96
C SER A 377 20.50 6.88 10.50
N CYS A 378 19.21 7.05 10.19
CA CYS A 378 18.75 7.52 8.89
C CYS A 378 18.96 9.03 8.72
N ALA A 379 19.12 9.77 9.83
CA ALA A 379 19.39 11.20 9.82
C ALA A 379 20.79 11.52 9.27
N GLY A 380 20.96 12.76 8.80
CA GLY A 380 22.28 13.29 8.42
C GLY A 380 22.90 12.60 7.20
N GLY A 381 24.22 12.38 7.25
CA GLY A 381 25.04 12.05 6.08
C GLY A 381 24.99 10.60 5.57
N ASN A 382 24.12 9.75 6.12
CA ASN A 382 24.02 8.35 5.74
C ASN A 382 23.02 8.13 4.58
N ARG A 383 21.91 8.87 4.53
CA ARG A 383 20.93 8.76 3.44
C ARG A 383 21.58 9.10 2.09
N ASN A 384 21.40 8.23 1.09
CA ASN A 384 21.76 8.55 -0.30
C ASN A 384 20.50 8.96 -1.09
N ALA A 385 20.37 10.24 -1.39
CA ALA A 385 19.19 10.81 -2.05
C ALA A 385 18.92 10.27 -3.48
N LEU A 386 19.90 9.63 -4.14
CA LEU A 386 19.75 9.08 -5.49
C LEU A 386 19.27 7.62 -5.49
N THR A 387 19.23 6.96 -4.33
CA THR A 387 18.86 5.55 -4.17
C THR A 387 17.87 5.31 -3.03
N ALA A 388 17.40 6.37 -2.37
CA ALA A 388 16.48 6.36 -1.22
C ALA A 388 15.02 6.02 -1.61
N TYR A 389 14.81 4.78 -2.07
CA TYR A 389 13.54 4.23 -2.54
C TYR A 389 12.66 3.62 -1.44
N GLU A 390 13.22 3.24 -0.29
CA GLU A 390 12.47 2.54 0.77
C GLU A 390 11.99 3.51 1.87
N PRO A 391 10.71 3.54 2.27
CA PRO A 391 10.23 4.48 3.29
C PRO A 391 10.86 4.23 4.67
N GLY A 392 11.07 5.31 5.43
CA GLY A 392 11.60 5.24 6.80
C GLY A 392 12.95 4.53 6.86
N SER A 393 13.09 3.53 7.73
CA SER A 393 14.31 2.73 7.85
C SER A 393 14.60 1.83 6.65
N GLY A 394 13.62 1.61 5.76
CA GLY A 394 13.60 0.50 4.82
C GLY A 394 13.63 -0.88 5.50
N SER A 395 13.73 -1.92 4.68
CA SER A 395 13.60 -3.34 5.01
C SER A 395 14.73 -4.21 4.44
N THR A 396 15.32 -3.84 3.29
CA THR A 396 16.34 -4.69 2.61
C THR A 396 17.74 -4.58 3.21
N ILE A 397 18.69 -5.39 2.73
CA ILE A 397 20.08 -5.44 3.24
C ILE A 397 20.79 -4.09 3.16
N GLN A 398 20.53 -3.25 2.14
CA GLN A 398 21.15 -1.92 2.02
C GLN A 398 20.37 -0.81 2.76
N ALA A 399 19.26 -1.16 3.40
CA ALA A 399 18.50 -0.27 4.26
C ALA A 399 19.00 -0.34 5.72
N TYR A 400 18.39 0.43 6.61
CA TYR A 400 18.73 0.55 8.05
C TYR A 400 17.61 0.06 9.01
N PRO A 401 16.87 -1.05 8.73
CA PRO A 401 15.82 -1.52 9.62
C PRO A 401 16.35 -1.73 11.03
N GLY A 402 15.69 -1.11 12.01
CA GLY A 402 16.06 -1.17 13.43
C GLY A 402 17.13 -0.16 13.88
N LEU A 403 17.61 0.75 13.01
CA LEU A 403 18.59 1.80 13.37
C LEU A 403 18.01 3.23 13.40
N CYS A 404 16.74 3.42 13.03
CA CYS A 404 16.14 4.74 12.75
C CYS A 404 14.99 5.12 13.69
N ALA A 405 15.03 4.65 14.94
CA ALA A 405 14.07 5.01 16.01
C ALA A 405 12.58 4.90 15.59
N SER A 406 11.87 6.03 15.46
CA SER A 406 10.46 6.12 15.06
C SER A 406 10.21 5.68 13.62
N ASP A 407 11.24 5.74 12.77
CA ASP A 407 11.13 5.37 11.35
C ASP A 407 11.35 3.87 11.09
N ASN A 408 11.53 3.06 12.14
CA ASN A 408 11.81 1.63 12.00
C ASN A 408 10.60 0.85 11.48
N LEU A 409 10.70 0.34 10.24
CA LEU A 409 9.73 -0.59 9.63
C LEU A 409 9.74 -1.99 10.25
N GLN A 410 10.89 -2.40 10.79
CA GLN A 410 11.17 -3.72 11.37
C GLN A 410 12.48 -3.69 12.17
N GLY A 411 12.75 -4.74 12.96
CA GLY A 411 13.92 -4.80 13.85
C GLY A 411 15.22 -5.35 13.23
N SER A 412 15.13 -6.01 12.08
CA SER A 412 16.23 -6.72 11.38
C SER A 412 16.01 -6.69 9.86
N VAL A 413 17.08 -6.78 9.06
CA VAL A 413 16.94 -6.82 7.59
C VAL A 413 16.21 -8.08 7.11
N ASP A 414 15.43 -7.94 6.04
CA ASP A 414 15.10 -9.07 5.19
C ASP A 414 16.32 -9.47 4.36
N PRO A 415 16.55 -10.77 4.10
CA PRO A 415 17.76 -11.31 3.47
C PRO A 415 17.78 -11.12 1.94
N ILE A 416 17.36 -9.94 1.48
CA ILE A 416 17.18 -9.59 0.07
C ILE A 416 17.86 -8.24 -0.21
N TYR A 417 18.16 -7.99 -1.48
CA TYR A 417 18.55 -6.67 -1.96
C TYR A 417 17.37 -6.02 -2.67
N HIS A 418 17.20 -4.70 -2.45
CA HIS A 418 16.30 -3.89 -3.28
C HIS A 418 16.76 -3.94 -4.75
N SER A 419 15.84 -3.83 -5.71
CA SER A 419 16.19 -3.83 -7.13
C SER A 419 17.20 -2.76 -7.53
N GLU A 420 17.27 -1.61 -6.85
CA GLU A 420 18.33 -0.63 -7.10
C GLU A 420 19.71 -1.16 -6.70
N SER A 421 19.83 -1.77 -5.52
CA SER A 421 21.08 -2.38 -5.09
C SER A 421 21.51 -3.51 -6.03
N PHE A 422 20.55 -4.25 -6.59
CA PHE A 422 20.81 -5.21 -7.67
C PHE A 422 21.35 -4.53 -8.93
N ASP A 423 20.73 -3.45 -9.42
CA ASP A 423 21.19 -2.74 -10.62
C ASP A 423 22.60 -2.15 -10.44
N GLU A 424 22.89 -1.52 -9.30
CA GLU A 424 24.19 -0.95 -8.97
C GLU A 424 25.28 -2.03 -8.81
N MET A 425 25.04 -3.03 -7.95
CA MET A 425 26.01 -4.09 -7.65
C MET A 425 26.22 -4.99 -8.88
N TYR A 426 25.15 -5.42 -9.55
CA TYR A 426 25.26 -6.24 -10.75
C TYR A 426 25.89 -5.45 -11.90
N GLY A 427 25.56 -4.16 -12.04
CA GLY A 427 26.22 -3.24 -12.98
C GLY A 427 27.73 -3.17 -12.73
N TYR A 428 28.16 -3.03 -11.48
CA TYR A 428 29.59 -2.97 -11.15
C TYR A 428 30.35 -4.29 -11.45
N VAL A 429 29.78 -5.45 -11.11
CA VAL A 429 30.45 -6.76 -11.33
C VAL A 429 30.35 -7.28 -12.77
N SER A 430 29.39 -6.79 -13.56
CA SER A 430 29.22 -7.17 -14.97
C SER A 430 29.85 -6.18 -15.97
N GLN A 431 29.89 -4.89 -15.64
CA GLN A 431 30.32 -3.80 -16.54
C GLN A 431 31.35 -2.84 -15.93
N GLY A 432 31.45 -2.76 -14.60
CA GLY A 432 32.40 -1.93 -13.87
C GLY A 432 33.78 -2.58 -13.68
N LEU A 433 34.54 -2.12 -12.68
CA LEU A 433 35.85 -2.69 -12.35
C LEU A 433 35.74 -4.12 -11.77
N GLY A 434 34.62 -4.44 -11.11
CA GLY A 434 34.35 -5.76 -10.55
C GLY A 434 34.39 -6.89 -11.58
N GLN A 435 34.23 -6.59 -12.88
CA GLN A 435 34.28 -7.61 -13.93
C GLN A 435 35.68 -8.19 -14.17
N PHE A 436 36.75 -7.46 -13.79
CA PHE A 436 38.14 -7.77 -14.18
C PHE A 436 38.82 -8.82 -13.27
N CYS A 437 38.14 -9.29 -12.23
CA CYS A 437 38.56 -10.39 -11.38
C CYS A 437 37.38 -11.30 -11.02
N GLY A 438 37.63 -12.33 -10.21
CA GLY A 438 36.70 -13.45 -10.00
C GLY A 438 36.62 -14.41 -11.19
N GLU A 439 36.21 -15.65 -10.92
CA GLU A 439 36.02 -16.70 -11.93
C GLU A 439 34.54 -16.76 -12.35
N LEU A 440 34.25 -16.77 -13.66
CA LEU A 440 32.89 -16.98 -14.17
C LEU A 440 32.62 -18.47 -14.36
N ILE A 441 31.68 -18.99 -13.58
CA ILE A 441 31.25 -20.39 -13.56
C ILE A 441 29.88 -20.47 -14.25
N LEU A 442 29.83 -21.08 -15.44
CA LEU A 442 28.57 -21.29 -16.16
C LEU A 442 27.65 -22.26 -15.38
N THR A 443 26.42 -21.82 -15.10
CA THR A 443 25.40 -22.60 -14.38
C THR A 443 24.61 -23.52 -15.31
N GLY A 444 24.40 -23.09 -16.56
CA GLY A 444 23.41 -23.68 -17.47
C GLY A 444 21.96 -23.21 -17.23
N ASN A 445 21.77 -22.26 -16.30
CA ASN A 445 20.50 -21.65 -16.00
C ASN A 445 20.19 -20.46 -16.95
N THR A 446 18.96 -19.98 -16.98
CA THR A 446 18.57 -18.74 -17.67
C THR A 446 17.96 -17.75 -16.68
N ALA A 447 17.93 -16.46 -17.03
CA ALA A 447 17.13 -15.50 -16.29
C ALA A 447 15.64 -15.71 -16.62
N PRO A 448 14.71 -15.52 -15.67
CA PRO A 448 13.29 -15.51 -15.96
C PRO A 448 12.95 -14.37 -16.94
N VAL A 449 11.95 -14.57 -17.78
CA VAL A 449 11.33 -13.52 -18.61
C VAL A 449 10.17 -12.96 -17.82
N VAL A 450 10.16 -11.64 -17.62
CA VAL A 450 9.21 -10.91 -16.77
C VAL A 450 8.37 -9.96 -17.62
N ASN A 451 7.14 -9.73 -17.19
CA ASN A 451 6.22 -8.72 -17.73
C ASN A 451 5.47 -8.08 -16.54
N ALA A 452 5.64 -6.78 -16.32
CA ALA A 452 5.00 -6.05 -15.23
C ALA A 452 3.50 -5.81 -15.50
N GLY A 453 3.10 -5.71 -16.77
CA GLY A 453 1.73 -5.36 -17.19
C GLY A 453 1.72 -4.10 -18.06
N GLU A 454 0.55 -3.47 -18.16
CA GLU A 454 0.39 -2.17 -18.81
C GLU A 454 0.53 -1.03 -17.78
N ASP A 455 0.76 0.20 -18.25
CA ASP A 455 0.68 1.39 -17.39
C ASP A 455 -0.78 1.76 -17.09
N TYR A 456 -1.07 2.26 -15.89
CA TYR A 456 -2.44 2.60 -15.47
C TYR A 456 -2.58 4.06 -15.02
N THR A 457 -3.80 4.59 -15.17
CA THR A 457 -4.24 5.81 -14.47
C THR A 457 -5.33 5.43 -13.47
N VAL A 458 -5.19 5.87 -12.23
CA VAL A 458 -5.99 5.42 -11.07
C VAL A 458 -6.52 6.62 -10.27
N PRO A 459 -7.65 6.48 -9.54
CA PRO A 459 -8.11 7.53 -8.61
C PRO A 459 -7.17 7.68 -7.40
N LYS A 460 -7.14 8.86 -6.79
CA LYS A 460 -6.50 9.06 -5.46
C LYS A 460 -7.37 8.45 -4.36
N GLY A 461 -6.78 8.16 -3.20
CA GLY A 461 -7.50 7.70 -2.01
C GLY A 461 -8.09 6.29 -2.13
N THR A 462 -7.71 5.51 -3.15
CA THR A 462 -8.25 4.17 -3.42
C THR A 462 -7.14 3.10 -3.40
N PRO A 463 -7.39 1.93 -2.77
CA PRO A 463 -6.48 0.77 -2.82
C PRO A 463 -6.19 0.26 -4.24
N LEU A 464 -4.98 -0.26 -4.45
CA LEU A 464 -4.52 -0.78 -5.74
C LEU A 464 -4.08 -2.24 -5.65
N VAL A 465 -4.24 -3.01 -6.73
CA VAL A 465 -3.71 -4.37 -6.87
C VAL A 465 -2.92 -4.55 -8.15
N VAL A 466 -1.59 -4.50 -8.04
CA VAL A 466 -0.67 -4.76 -9.16
C VAL A 466 -0.56 -6.25 -9.42
N THR A 467 -0.46 -6.66 -10.69
CA THR A 467 -0.35 -8.06 -11.12
C THR A 467 0.44 -8.16 -12.41
N GLY A 468 1.54 -8.91 -12.39
CA GLY A 468 2.34 -9.18 -13.59
C GLY A 468 2.37 -10.66 -13.95
N ALA A 469 3.34 -11.05 -14.77
CA ALA A 469 3.57 -12.44 -15.16
C ALA A 469 5.06 -12.72 -15.40
N ALA A 470 5.47 -13.98 -15.26
CA ALA A 470 6.80 -14.43 -15.67
C ALA A 470 6.81 -15.90 -16.10
N PHE A 471 7.87 -16.28 -16.80
CA PHE A 471 8.22 -17.68 -17.05
C PHE A 471 9.74 -17.85 -17.11
N ASP A 472 10.24 -19.03 -16.76
CA ASP A 472 11.60 -19.47 -17.07
C ASP A 472 11.57 -20.79 -17.87
N ASN A 473 12.67 -21.11 -18.55
CA ASN A 473 12.80 -22.31 -19.38
C ASN A 473 13.35 -23.53 -18.61
N GLN A 474 13.97 -23.34 -17.44
CA GLN A 474 14.58 -24.37 -16.61
C GLN A 474 13.84 -24.57 -15.29
N GLN A 475 13.36 -23.49 -14.64
CA GLN A 475 12.66 -23.53 -13.35
C GLN A 475 11.15 -23.40 -13.51
N THR A 476 10.38 -24.10 -12.65
CA THR A 476 8.90 -24.01 -12.62
C THR A 476 8.38 -23.15 -11.46
N GLU A 477 9.11 -23.12 -10.35
CA GLU A 477 8.76 -22.32 -9.18
C GLU A 477 9.49 -20.97 -9.26
N LEU A 478 8.71 -19.89 -9.37
CA LEU A 478 9.22 -18.52 -9.41
C LEU A 478 8.68 -17.75 -8.19
N THR A 479 9.47 -16.80 -7.69
CA THR A 479 8.99 -15.83 -6.70
C THR A 479 9.05 -14.41 -7.22
N TYR A 480 8.04 -13.63 -6.85
CA TYR A 480 7.74 -12.29 -7.35
C TYR A 480 7.84 -11.29 -6.20
N LEU A 481 8.38 -10.11 -6.50
CA LEU A 481 8.47 -8.97 -5.60
C LEU A 481 8.13 -7.69 -6.37
N TRP A 482 7.14 -6.96 -5.88
CA TRP A 482 6.75 -5.64 -6.36
C TRP A 482 7.39 -4.54 -5.48
N GLU A 483 8.02 -3.54 -6.07
CA GLU A 483 8.78 -2.47 -5.38
C GLU A 483 8.40 -1.05 -5.84
N GLN A 484 8.24 -0.14 -4.87
CA GLN A 484 8.38 1.32 -4.96
C GLN A 484 9.66 1.78 -5.68
N ARG A 485 9.62 2.43 -6.84
CA ARG A 485 10.81 3.01 -7.50
C ARG A 485 10.77 4.55 -7.62
N ASP A 486 10.08 5.22 -6.70
CA ASP A 486 10.06 6.68 -6.57
C ASP A 486 11.18 7.22 -5.67
N LEU A 487 11.80 8.33 -6.06
CA LEU A 487 12.70 9.11 -5.19
C LEU A 487 12.00 10.38 -4.68
N GLY A 488 12.12 10.62 -3.37
CA GLY A 488 11.54 11.78 -2.71
C GLY A 488 12.54 12.63 -1.90
N PRO A 489 12.05 13.68 -1.22
CA PRO A 489 12.79 14.31 -0.13
C PRO A 489 13.00 13.30 1.02
N GLN A 490 13.94 13.62 1.92
CA GLN A 490 14.07 12.90 3.18
C GLN A 490 12.82 13.16 4.02
N ALA A 491 12.19 12.12 4.55
CA ALA A 491 10.95 12.23 5.31
C ALA A 491 10.95 11.30 6.52
N ALA A 492 10.15 11.63 7.53
CA ALA A 492 9.83 10.69 8.60
C ALA A 492 8.88 9.61 8.08
N LEU A 493 8.86 8.44 8.73
CA LEU A 493 7.95 7.35 8.33
C LEU A 493 6.47 7.76 8.37
N PHE A 494 6.11 8.66 9.29
CA PHE A 494 4.75 9.19 9.47
C PHE A 494 4.44 10.47 8.70
N ALA A 495 5.34 10.95 7.83
CA ALA A 495 5.08 12.13 6.99
C ALA A 495 3.94 11.86 5.99
N GLU A 496 3.14 12.87 5.66
CA GLU A 496 2.05 12.75 4.68
C GLU A 496 2.58 12.55 3.25
N ASP A 497 1.69 12.12 2.34
CA ASP A 497 2.00 11.94 0.92
C ASP A 497 2.17 13.30 0.22
N ASP A 498 3.42 13.74 0.05
CA ASP A 498 3.79 14.97 -0.68
C ASP A 498 3.77 14.80 -2.22
N GLY A 499 3.34 13.62 -2.71
CA GLY A 499 3.37 13.25 -4.13
C GLY A 499 4.75 12.83 -4.65
N LYS A 500 5.75 12.63 -3.79
CA LYS A 500 7.13 12.25 -4.17
C LYS A 500 7.77 11.22 -3.25
N ILE A 501 7.51 11.25 -1.94
CA ILE A 501 8.10 10.29 -1.00
C ILE A 501 7.69 8.85 -1.35
N PRO A 502 8.54 7.85 -1.08
CA PRO A 502 8.12 6.46 -1.12
C PRO A 502 6.95 6.21 -0.16
N LEU A 503 5.95 5.44 -0.62
CA LEU A 503 4.73 5.14 0.12
C LEU A 503 4.65 3.68 0.57
N PHE A 504 5.28 2.76 -0.17
CA PHE A 504 5.20 1.32 0.05
C PHE A 504 6.55 0.73 0.47
N ARG A 505 6.58 0.05 1.61
CA ARG A 505 7.73 -0.76 2.04
C ARG A 505 8.06 -1.85 1.02
N VAL A 506 9.31 -2.29 1.05
CA VAL A 506 9.71 -3.53 0.39
C VAL A 506 9.24 -4.72 1.26
N LEU A 507 8.76 -5.77 0.59
CA LEU A 507 8.36 -7.03 1.22
C LEU A 507 9.29 -8.16 0.76
N THR A 508 9.14 -9.36 1.33
CA THR A 508 9.88 -10.53 0.84
C THR A 508 9.20 -11.15 -0.41
N PRO A 509 9.97 -11.73 -1.35
CA PRO A 509 9.40 -12.37 -2.54
C PRO A 509 8.44 -13.52 -2.19
N THR A 510 7.30 -13.57 -2.87
CA THR A 510 6.25 -14.59 -2.66
C THR A 510 5.96 -15.37 -3.95
N ALA A 511 5.20 -16.45 -3.89
CA ALA A 511 4.74 -17.17 -5.09
C ALA A 511 3.60 -16.45 -5.85
N SER A 512 3.02 -15.37 -5.29
CA SER A 512 1.94 -14.60 -5.92
C SER A 512 2.52 -13.57 -6.89
N PRO A 513 2.09 -13.54 -8.17
CA PRO A 513 2.43 -12.46 -9.10
C PRO A 513 1.70 -11.13 -8.79
N SER A 514 0.72 -11.18 -7.88
CA SER A 514 -0.11 -10.05 -7.47
C SER A 514 0.30 -9.52 -6.09
N ARG A 515 0.32 -8.19 -5.91
CA ARG A 515 0.48 -7.49 -4.63
C ARG A 515 -0.64 -6.45 -4.46
N TYR A 516 -1.28 -6.47 -3.30
CA TYR A 516 -2.18 -5.40 -2.84
C TYR A 516 -1.35 -4.25 -2.25
N LEU A 517 -1.79 -3.02 -2.50
CA LEU A 517 -1.14 -1.76 -2.11
C LEU A 517 -2.18 -0.84 -1.45
N PRO A 518 -2.22 -0.74 -0.11
CA PRO A 518 -1.51 -1.54 0.89
C PRO A 518 -2.04 -2.99 0.96
N SER A 519 -1.51 -3.81 1.88
CA SER A 519 -2.00 -5.18 2.10
C SER A 519 -3.54 -5.25 2.20
N LEU A 520 -4.14 -6.32 1.67
CA LEU A 520 -5.60 -6.51 1.72
C LEU A 520 -6.13 -6.55 3.17
N GLU A 521 -5.35 -7.06 4.12
CA GLU A 521 -5.69 -7.06 5.55
C GLU A 521 -5.78 -5.63 6.10
N THR A 522 -4.87 -4.74 5.69
CA THR A 522 -4.90 -3.30 6.03
C THR A 522 -6.20 -2.66 5.54
N VAL A 523 -6.56 -2.88 4.27
CA VAL A 523 -7.79 -2.36 3.65
C VAL A 523 -9.05 -2.90 4.35
N VAL A 524 -9.19 -4.22 4.47
CA VAL A 524 -10.36 -4.89 5.06
C VAL A 524 -10.60 -4.52 6.54
N SER A 525 -9.53 -4.14 7.25
CA SER A 525 -9.59 -3.74 8.64
C SER A 525 -9.81 -2.22 8.85
N GLY A 526 -9.72 -1.42 7.79
CA GLY A 526 -9.82 0.05 7.86
C GLY A 526 -8.68 0.72 8.65
N ASN A 527 -7.60 -0.02 8.95
CA ASN A 527 -6.48 0.51 9.72
C ASN A 527 -5.50 1.27 8.82
N PHE A 528 -4.97 2.38 9.31
CA PHE A 528 -3.91 3.11 8.64
C PHE A 528 -2.53 2.49 8.94
N ASP A 529 -1.72 2.27 7.89
CA ASP A 529 -0.34 1.77 8.00
C ASP A 529 0.65 2.80 7.43
N ASN A 530 1.50 3.34 8.28
CA ASN A 530 2.55 4.28 7.85
C ASN A 530 3.65 3.64 6.97
N SER A 531 3.72 2.31 6.92
CA SER A 531 4.67 1.57 6.07
C SER A 531 4.11 1.18 4.70
N GLU A 532 2.80 1.31 4.48
CA GLU A 532 2.12 1.14 3.20
C GLU A 532 0.95 2.12 3.09
N LYS A 533 1.18 3.29 2.47
CA LYS A 533 0.17 4.36 2.39
C LYS A 533 -0.61 4.31 1.07
N ILE A 534 -1.94 4.44 1.16
CA ILE A 534 -2.77 4.73 -0.01
C ILE A 534 -2.40 6.13 -0.54
N PRO A 535 -2.08 6.32 -1.84
CA PRO A 535 -1.75 7.63 -2.39
C PRO A 535 -2.90 8.63 -2.22
N GLN A 536 -2.63 9.79 -1.64
CA GLN A 536 -3.65 10.80 -1.33
C GLN A 536 -3.66 11.97 -2.32
N VAL A 537 -2.54 12.21 -3.01
CA VAL A 537 -2.38 13.34 -3.94
C VAL A 537 -2.04 12.88 -5.36
N ALA A 538 -2.10 13.82 -6.32
CA ALA A 538 -1.69 13.54 -7.70
C ALA A 538 -0.19 13.23 -7.76
N ARG A 539 0.16 12.04 -8.25
CA ARG A 539 1.55 11.61 -8.44
C ARG A 539 1.69 10.56 -9.54
N GLU A 540 2.88 10.49 -10.09
CA GLU A 540 3.36 9.35 -10.87
C GLU A 540 4.08 8.42 -9.90
N MET A 541 3.88 7.10 -10.02
CA MET A 541 4.60 6.08 -9.24
C MET A 541 5.24 5.08 -10.19
N ASP A 542 6.57 4.99 -10.16
CA ASP A 542 7.32 3.93 -10.83
C ASP A 542 7.23 2.66 -9.97
N MET A 543 6.74 1.56 -10.54
CA MET A 543 6.61 0.27 -9.87
C MET A 543 7.41 -0.81 -10.60
N ARG A 544 8.30 -1.50 -9.90
CA ARG A 544 9.09 -2.61 -10.47
C ARG A 544 8.57 -3.96 -10.03
N LEU A 545 8.44 -4.89 -10.98
CA LEU A 545 8.30 -6.31 -10.72
C LEU A 545 9.64 -7.02 -10.86
N THR A 546 10.23 -7.46 -9.75
CA THR A 546 11.45 -8.28 -9.72
C THR A 546 11.10 -9.76 -9.51
N VAL A 547 11.51 -10.64 -10.40
CA VAL A 547 11.23 -12.10 -10.35
C VAL A 547 12.52 -12.89 -10.20
N ARG A 548 12.46 -13.90 -9.33
CA ARG A 548 13.57 -14.80 -8.97
C ARG A 548 13.18 -16.24 -9.27
N ASP A 549 14.15 -17.04 -9.74
CA ASP A 549 13.96 -18.44 -10.10
C ASP A 549 14.49 -19.45 -9.05
N GLY A 550 15.04 -18.95 -7.94
CA GLY A 550 15.64 -19.76 -6.88
C GLY A 550 17.01 -20.38 -7.21
N ALA A 551 17.50 -20.25 -8.43
CA ALA A 551 18.77 -20.77 -8.95
C ALA A 551 19.75 -19.65 -9.39
N GLY A 552 19.58 -18.45 -8.82
CA GLY A 552 20.41 -17.26 -9.06
C GLY A 552 19.96 -16.41 -10.25
N GLY A 553 18.95 -16.85 -11.01
CA GLY A 553 18.30 -16.08 -12.06
C GLY A 553 17.35 -15.05 -11.46
N VAL A 554 17.70 -13.78 -11.67
CA VAL A 554 16.89 -12.61 -11.32
C VAL A 554 16.73 -11.78 -12.58
N ASN A 555 15.54 -11.24 -12.79
CA ASN A 555 15.23 -10.26 -13.83
C ASN A 555 14.05 -9.40 -13.37
N SER A 556 13.82 -8.27 -14.01
CA SER A 556 12.72 -7.38 -13.67
C SER A 556 12.06 -6.76 -14.89
N ASP A 557 10.87 -6.21 -14.67
CA ASP A 557 10.17 -5.32 -15.60
C ASP A 557 9.47 -4.19 -14.83
N ASP A 558 9.13 -3.10 -15.49
CA ASP A 558 8.61 -1.87 -14.87
C ASP A 558 7.20 -1.50 -15.39
N MET A 559 6.38 -0.89 -14.54
CA MET A 559 5.09 -0.28 -14.91
C MET A 559 4.95 1.10 -14.25
N ILE A 560 4.20 2.00 -14.86
CA ILE A 560 3.89 3.33 -14.34
C ILE A 560 2.43 3.38 -13.84
N ILE A 561 2.23 3.90 -12.63
CA ILE A 561 0.91 4.19 -12.07
C ILE A 561 0.74 5.70 -11.92
N ASN A 562 -0.21 6.26 -12.67
CA ASN A 562 -0.57 7.67 -12.61
C ASN A 562 -1.78 7.90 -11.69
N VAL A 563 -1.55 8.44 -10.49
CA VAL A 563 -2.60 8.81 -9.54
C VAL A 563 -3.22 10.13 -9.96
N ASN A 564 -4.51 10.11 -10.31
CA ASN A 564 -5.27 11.28 -10.73
C ASN A 564 -5.78 12.06 -9.50
N GLY A 565 -5.37 13.31 -9.35
CA GLY A 565 -5.78 14.16 -8.22
C GLY A 565 -7.23 14.67 -8.24
N ALA A 566 -7.94 14.53 -9.36
CA ALA A 566 -9.29 15.05 -9.59
C ALA A 566 -10.39 13.97 -9.55
N SER A 567 -10.02 12.68 -9.55
CA SER A 567 -10.91 11.54 -9.36
C SER A 567 -10.57 10.81 -8.05
N GLY A 568 -11.56 10.16 -7.46
CA GLY A 568 -11.43 9.40 -6.20
C GLY A 568 -11.79 10.17 -4.92
N PRO A 569 -12.03 9.46 -3.81
CA PRO A 569 -11.87 8.00 -3.67
C PRO A 569 -13.04 7.21 -4.27
N PHE A 570 -12.73 6.17 -5.04
CA PHE A 570 -13.70 5.13 -5.40
C PHE A 570 -13.99 4.28 -4.16
N ALA A 571 -15.26 4.11 -3.79
CA ALA A 571 -15.65 3.52 -2.51
C ALA A 571 -16.95 2.71 -2.58
N VAL A 572 -17.00 1.53 -1.95
CA VAL A 572 -18.21 0.71 -1.77
C VAL A 572 -19.11 1.36 -0.72
N THR A 573 -20.39 1.59 -1.05
CA THR A 573 -21.32 2.29 -0.15
C THR A 573 -22.51 1.42 0.29
N VAL A 574 -22.87 0.37 -0.45
CA VAL A 574 -23.90 -0.61 -0.04
C VAL A 574 -23.59 -2.02 -0.57
N PRO A 575 -23.68 -3.08 0.27
CA PRO A 575 -23.67 -3.04 1.73
C PRO A 575 -22.29 -2.63 2.25
N ASN A 576 -22.25 -1.88 3.34
CA ASN A 576 -21.03 -1.36 3.93
C ASN A 576 -20.86 -1.69 5.42
N GLY A 577 -21.86 -2.31 6.06
CA GLY A 577 -21.72 -2.78 7.44
C GLY A 577 -23.04 -3.06 8.16
N GLY A 578 -23.15 -4.24 8.76
CA GLY A 578 -24.25 -4.59 9.66
C GLY A 578 -25.60 -4.87 8.98
N GLU A 579 -25.69 -4.80 7.65
CA GLU A 579 -26.93 -5.11 6.94
C GLU A 579 -27.27 -6.61 6.99
N ALA A 580 -28.57 -6.89 6.89
CA ALA A 580 -29.13 -8.20 6.68
C ALA A 580 -29.44 -8.38 5.18
N VAL A 581 -28.70 -9.26 4.49
CA VAL A 581 -28.74 -9.44 3.03
C VAL A 581 -29.31 -10.81 2.67
N GLY A 582 -30.23 -10.83 1.70
CA GLY A 582 -30.94 -12.03 1.23
C GLY A 582 -30.44 -12.57 -0.11
N GLY A 583 -31.32 -13.25 -0.86
CA GLY A 583 -30.96 -13.87 -2.14
C GLY A 583 -30.57 -12.89 -3.28
N SER A 584 -30.99 -11.63 -3.20
CA SER A 584 -30.47 -10.54 -4.05
C SER A 584 -30.26 -9.26 -3.24
N LYS A 585 -29.44 -8.37 -3.77
CA LYS A 585 -29.26 -7.01 -3.24
C LYS A 585 -28.81 -6.08 -4.36
N THR A 586 -29.45 -4.91 -4.44
CA THR A 586 -28.88 -3.75 -5.11
C THR A 586 -27.73 -3.19 -4.26
N ILE A 587 -26.51 -3.34 -4.78
CA ILE A 587 -25.27 -2.79 -4.24
C ILE A 587 -25.04 -1.38 -4.81
N LYS A 588 -24.25 -0.57 -4.11
CA LYS A 588 -23.89 0.80 -4.52
C LYS A 588 -22.41 1.08 -4.24
N TRP A 589 -21.84 1.97 -5.04
CA TRP A 589 -20.50 2.52 -4.86
C TRP A 589 -20.43 3.96 -5.37
N ASP A 590 -19.51 4.75 -4.84
CA ASP A 590 -19.13 6.02 -5.45
C ASP A 590 -18.20 5.73 -6.64
N VAL A 591 -18.64 6.14 -7.83
CA VAL A 591 -17.86 6.04 -9.07
C VAL A 591 -16.68 7.02 -9.05
N ALA A 592 -16.80 8.14 -8.32
CA ALA A 592 -15.76 9.14 -8.07
C ALA A 592 -14.98 9.60 -9.33
N GLY A 593 -15.67 9.66 -10.47
CA GLY A 593 -15.07 10.06 -11.76
C GLY A 593 -14.06 9.05 -12.33
N THR A 594 -14.16 7.76 -11.99
CA THR A 594 -13.33 6.68 -12.55
C THR A 594 -13.81 6.16 -13.91
N ASP A 595 -15.09 6.37 -14.22
CA ASP A 595 -15.72 6.13 -15.53
C ASP A 595 -15.29 7.17 -16.59
N GLN A 596 -14.80 8.32 -16.15
CA GLN A 596 -14.37 9.42 -17.02
C GLN A 596 -12.88 9.38 -17.37
N MET A 597 -12.52 9.92 -18.53
CA MET A 597 -11.11 10.11 -18.90
C MET A 597 -10.41 11.08 -17.92
N PRO A 598 -9.18 10.79 -17.47
CA PRO A 598 -8.24 9.82 -18.06
C PRO A 598 -8.28 8.38 -17.50
N ILE A 599 -9.16 8.05 -16.55
CA ILE A 599 -9.23 6.70 -15.97
C ILE A 599 -10.06 5.77 -16.88
N GLY A 600 -11.26 6.20 -17.29
CA GLY A 600 -12.04 5.59 -18.37
C GLY A 600 -12.46 4.13 -18.16
N VAL A 601 -12.75 3.72 -16.92
CA VAL A 601 -13.19 2.35 -16.62
C VAL A 601 -14.69 2.20 -16.82
N ASP A 602 -15.08 1.55 -17.93
CA ASP A 602 -16.47 1.27 -18.29
C ASP A 602 -17.14 0.19 -17.41
N GLN A 603 -16.36 -0.70 -16.79
CA GLN A 603 -16.88 -1.91 -16.11
C GLN A 603 -16.15 -2.25 -14.80
N VAL A 604 -16.89 -2.84 -13.86
CA VAL A 604 -16.39 -3.35 -12.58
C VAL A 604 -16.83 -4.81 -12.35
N GLU A 605 -15.97 -5.60 -11.72
CA GLU A 605 -16.28 -6.94 -11.23
C GLU A 605 -16.65 -6.88 -9.74
N VAL A 606 -17.72 -7.58 -9.37
CA VAL A 606 -18.18 -7.70 -7.98
C VAL A 606 -17.75 -9.04 -7.41
N LEU A 607 -16.97 -9.02 -6.32
CA LEU A 607 -16.43 -10.21 -5.66
C LEU A 607 -16.96 -10.32 -4.23
N LEU A 608 -17.44 -11.51 -3.86
CA LEU A 608 -17.93 -11.84 -2.53
C LEU A 608 -16.86 -12.57 -1.71
N SER A 609 -16.66 -12.11 -0.48
CA SER A 609 -16.01 -12.85 0.60
C SER A 609 -17.06 -13.39 1.57
N THR A 610 -16.82 -14.57 2.13
CA THR A 610 -17.62 -15.14 3.24
C THR A 610 -16.83 -15.35 4.52
N ASP A 611 -15.54 -15.00 4.54
CA ASP A 611 -14.58 -15.29 5.61
C ASP A 611 -14.05 -14.04 6.33
N GLY A 612 -14.75 -12.91 6.19
CA GLY A 612 -14.38 -11.62 6.78
C GLY A 612 -13.44 -10.78 5.92
N GLY A 613 -13.29 -11.09 4.63
CA GLY A 613 -12.40 -10.39 3.70
C GLY A 613 -11.00 -10.99 3.58
N GLN A 614 -10.75 -12.20 4.09
CA GLN A 614 -9.46 -12.89 3.90
C GLN A 614 -9.31 -13.40 2.45
N THR A 615 -10.41 -13.85 1.83
CA THR A 615 -10.45 -14.26 0.42
C THR A 615 -11.68 -13.69 -0.30
N PHE A 616 -11.56 -13.45 -1.61
CA PHE A 616 -12.59 -12.88 -2.49
C PHE A 616 -12.81 -13.78 -3.73
N ASP A 617 -12.89 -15.09 -3.50
CA ASP A 617 -12.84 -16.12 -4.55
C ASP A 617 -14.16 -16.31 -5.32
N THR A 618 -15.22 -15.57 -4.98
CA THR A 618 -16.56 -15.75 -5.55
C THR A 618 -17.00 -14.51 -6.35
N SER A 619 -16.87 -14.56 -7.67
CA SER A 619 -17.43 -13.54 -8.56
C SER A 619 -18.96 -13.61 -8.60
N LEU A 620 -19.61 -12.47 -8.40
CA LEU A 620 -21.06 -12.27 -8.57
C LEU A 620 -21.42 -11.72 -9.96
N GLY A 621 -20.42 -11.30 -10.74
CA GLY A 621 -20.57 -10.82 -12.11
C GLY A 621 -19.79 -9.53 -12.41
N VAL A 622 -19.79 -9.17 -13.70
CA VAL A 622 -19.26 -7.90 -14.21
C VAL A 622 -20.43 -7.01 -14.63
N THR A 623 -20.38 -5.74 -14.23
CA THR A 623 -21.40 -4.70 -14.50
C THR A 623 -20.74 -3.44 -15.05
N ALA A 624 -21.54 -2.49 -15.56
CA ALA A 624 -21.09 -1.14 -15.86
C ALA A 624 -20.59 -0.43 -14.59
N ASN A 625 -19.68 0.53 -14.75
CA ASN A 625 -19.20 1.39 -13.68
C ASN A 625 -20.12 2.63 -13.49
N ASP A 626 -21.39 2.40 -13.17
CA ASP A 626 -22.44 3.42 -13.07
C ASP A 626 -23.00 3.64 -11.65
N GLY A 627 -22.31 3.09 -10.64
CA GLY A 627 -22.55 3.36 -9.22
C GLY A 627 -23.58 2.45 -8.54
N SER A 628 -24.28 1.59 -9.28
CA SER A 628 -25.19 0.61 -8.68
C SER A 628 -25.48 -0.61 -9.54
N HIS A 629 -25.63 -1.79 -8.91
CA HIS A 629 -26.01 -3.02 -9.60
C HIS A 629 -26.81 -3.96 -8.70
N THR A 630 -27.74 -4.75 -9.25
CA THR A 630 -28.44 -5.80 -8.50
C THR A 630 -27.73 -7.14 -8.65
N VAL A 631 -27.05 -7.59 -7.60
CA VAL A 631 -26.42 -8.93 -7.57
C VAL A 631 -27.36 -9.99 -7.02
N VAL A 632 -27.17 -11.23 -7.46
CA VAL A 632 -27.85 -12.42 -6.94
C VAL A 632 -26.81 -13.30 -6.25
N PHE A 633 -27.01 -13.59 -4.97
CA PHE A 633 -26.06 -14.38 -4.19
C PHE A 633 -26.22 -15.88 -4.48
N PRO A 634 -25.13 -16.68 -4.46
CA PRO A 634 -25.24 -18.12 -4.69
C PRO A 634 -26.10 -18.80 -3.61
N ALA A 635 -27.12 -19.55 -4.04
CA ALA A 635 -28.04 -20.24 -3.12
C ALA A 635 -27.31 -21.19 -2.16
N GLY A 636 -27.78 -21.25 -0.91
CA GLY A 636 -27.15 -22.00 0.18
C GLY A 636 -25.97 -21.31 0.88
N VAL A 637 -25.50 -20.16 0.40
CA VAL A 637 -24.45 -19.37 1.08
C VAL A 637 -25.03 -18.63 2.29
N LYS A 638 -24.38 -18.78 3.45
CA LYS A 638 -24.68 -18.01 4.67
C LYS A 638 -23.38 -17.61 5.38
N SER A 639 -23.23 -16.35 5.77
CA SER A 639 -22.11 -15.89 6.60
C SER A 639 -22.46 -14.61 7.37
N LEU A 640 -22.06 -14.55 8.65
CA LEU A 640 -22.10 -13.33 9.48
C LEU A 640 -20.86 -12.44 9.25
N ASN A 641 -19.93 -12.88 8.40
CA ASN A 641 -18.69 -12.21 8.07
C ASN A 641 -18.57 -12.03 6.55
N ALA A 642 -19.67 -11.67 5.88
CA ALA A 642 -19.63 -11.37 4.47
C ALA A 642 -19.00 -9.99 4.22
N ARG A 643 -18.21 -9.87 3.16
CA ARG A 643 -17.67 -8.61 2.62
C ARG A 643 -17.86 -8.61 1.11
N LEU A 644 -17.98 -7.43 0.53
CA LEU A 644 -17.99 -7.24 -0.92
C LEU A 644 -16.80 -6.38 -1.33
N MET A 645 -16.16 -6.79 -2.42
CA MET A 645 -15.16 -6.01 -3.13
C MET A 645 -15.73 -5.62 -4.48
N ILE A 646 -15.56 -4.37 -4.86
CA ILE A 646 -15.81 -3.91 -6.23
C ILE A 646 -14.45 -3.56 -6.83
N LYS A 647 -14.09 -4.24 -7.91
CA LYS A 647 -12.78 -4.13 -8.56
C LYS A 647 -12.95 -3.65 -9.99
N ALA A 648 -12.09 -2.73 -10.43
CA ALA A 648 -12.07 -2.29 -11.82
C ALA A 648 -11.76 -3.44 -12.79
N VAL A 649 -12.46 -3.49 -13.93
CA VAL A 649 -12.07 -4.32 -15.08
C VAL A 649 -11.07 -3.53 -15.93
N ASP A 650 -10.03 -4.22 -16.40
CA ASP A 650 -8.93 -3.64 -17.20
C ASP A 650 -8.21 -2.44 -16.54
N ASN A 651 -8.29 -2.32 -15.21
CA ASN A 651 -7.54 -1.38 -14.37
C ASN A 651 -7.24 -2.03 -13.00
N ILE A 652 -6.43 -1.38 -12.15
CA ILE A 652 -5.86 -1.95 -10.91
C ILE A 652 -6.48 -1.44 -9.61
N PHE A 653 -7.38 -0.45 -9.65
CA PHE A 653 -8.05 0.04 -8.44
C PHE A 653 -9.21 -0.85 -8.02
N TYR A 654 -9.49 -0.88 -6.71
CA TYR A 654 -10.62 -1.59 -6.12
C TYR A 654 -10.98 -0.94 -4.78
N ASP A 655 -12.16 -1.30 -4.26
CA ASP A 655 -12.50 -1.02 -2.86
C ASP A 655 -13.28 -2.18 -2.22
N VAL A 656 -13.36 -2.19 -0.88
CA VAL A 656 -14.00 -3.24 -0.07
C VAL A 656 -14.92 -2.62 0.98
N SER A 657 -16.12 -3.17 1.13
CA SER A 657 -17.08 -2.79 2.18
C SER A 657 -16.43 -2.70 3.58
N ASP A 658 -16.55 -1.55 4.26
CA ASP A 658 -15.91 -1.16 5.53
C ASP A 658 -16.16 -2.13 6.70
N SER A 659 -17.32 -2.79 6.73
CA SER A 659 -17.71 -3.71 7.79
C SER A 659 -18.41 -4.97 7.30
N ASN A 660 -18.40 -6.01 8.14
CA ASN A 660 -19.09 -7.27 7.86
C ASN A 660 -20.61 -7.06 7.76
N PHE A 661 -21.26 -7.76 6.82
CA PHE A 661 -22.72 -7.88 6.76
C PHE A 661 -23.18 -9.34 6.97
N ASP A 662 -24.44 -9.53 7.37
CA ASP A 662 -25.10 -10.84 7.52
C ASP A 662 -25.71 -11.27 6.18
N LEU A 663 -25.03 -12.17 5.48
CA LEU A 663 -25.55 -12.81 4.28
C LEU A 663 -26.29 -14.10 4.62
N ASP A 664 -27.54 -14.20 4.19
CA ASP A 664 -28.27 -15.46 4.05
C ASP A 664 -28.95 -15.51 2.66
N ALA A 665 -28.28 -16.13 1.68
CA ALA A 665 -28.77 -16.19 0.30
C ALA A 665 -30.09 -16.97 0.12
N ASP A 666 -30.51 -17.75 1.12
CA ASP A 666 -31.81 -18.44 1.12
C ASP A 666 -32.90 -17.64 1.88
N ARG A 667 -32.58 -16.47 2.44
CA ARG A 667 -33.54 -15.61 3.15
C ARG A 667 -34.54 -15.04 2.16
N ILE A 668 -35.80 -15.43 2.34
CA ILE A 668 -36.93 -14.93 1.55
C ILE A 668 -37.24 -13.51 2.03
N LEU A 669 -36.76 -12.52 1.27
CA LEU A 669 -37.10 -11.11 1.49
C LEU A 669 -38.47 -10.78 0.90
N PRO A 670 -39.18 -9.77 1.43
CA PRO A 670 -40.33 -9.19 0.74
C PRO A 670 -39.88 -8.60 -0.61
N SER A 671 -40.72 -8.74 -1.63
CA SER A 671 -40.45 -8.11 -2.93
C SER A 671 -40.53 -6.59 -2.81
N ALA A 672 -39.58 -5.91 -3.45
CA ALA A 672 -39.53 -4.46 -3.51
C ALA A 672 -40.83 -3.87 -4.09
N PRO A 673 -41.32 -2.74 -3.56
CA PRO A 673 -42.50 -2.06 -4.10
C PRO A 673 -42.17 -1.46 -5.47
N VAL A 674 -43.11 -1.49 -6.41
CA VAL A 674 -42.93 -0.81 -7.70
C VAL A 674 -43.55 0.58 -7.61
N SER A 675 -42.70 1.61 -7.62
CA SER A 675 -43.13 3.02 -7.71
C SER A 675 -44.03 3.23 -8.92
N THR A 676 -45.09 4.03 -8.75
CA THR A 676 -45.98 4.44 -9.85
C THR A 676 -45.99 5.95 -10.06
N SER A 677 -45.91 6.76 -9.00
CA SER A 677 -45.68 8.20 -9.07
C SER A 677 -45.14 8.75 -7.75
N ILE A 678 -44.39 9.84 -7.84
CA ILE A 678 -44.12 10.73 -6.71
C ILE A 678 -44.69 12.11 -7.06
N GLU A 679 -45.57 12.61 -6.20
CA GLU A 679 -46.35 13.83 -6.42
C GLU A 679 -46.02 14.85 -5.32
N ALA A 680 -45.48 16.00 -5.72
CA ALA A 680 -45.22 17.10 -4.79
C ALA A 680 -46.53 17.61 -4.19
N THR A 681 -46.51 17.94 -2.90
CA THR A 681 -47.63 18.58 -2.19
C THR A 681 -47.12 19.74 -1.35
N ASN A 682 -48.03 20.56 -0.83
CA ASN A 682 -47.65 21.65 0.07
C ASN A 682 -47.06 21.07 1.37
N GLY A 683 -45.75 21.23 1.54
CA GLY A 683 -44.99 20.77 2.69
C GLY A 683 -44.76 19.25 2.76
N GLY A 684 -44.77 18.54 1.63
CA GLY A 684 -44.69 17.08 1.61
C GLY A 684 -44.69 16.45 0.21
N ALA A 685 -44.79 15.12 0.17
CA ALA A 685 -44.91 14.34 -1.06
C ALA A 685 -45.86 13.15 -0.90
N ILE A 686 -46.59 12.81 -1.97
CA ILE A 686 -47.40 11.59 -2.06
C ILE A 686 -46.64 10.58 -2.93
N ILE A 687 -46.27 9.44 -2.34
CA ILE A 687 -45.62 8.33 -3.01
C ILE A 687 -46.66 7.26 -3.28
N ASN A 688 -47.03 7.10 -4.55
CA ASN A 688 -47.88 6.02 -5.03
C ASN A 688 -47.00 4.85 -5.49
N PHE A 689 -47.34 3.64 -5.08
CA PHE A 689 -46.64 2.41 -5.45
C PHE A 689 -47.60 1.21 -5.49
N SER A 690 -47.17 0.14 -6.14
CA SER A 690 -47.82 -1.16 -6.04
C SER A 690 -46.98 -2.14 -5.20
N PRO A 691 -47.61 -3.01 -4.38
CA PRO A 691 -46.90 -4.08 -3.70
C PRO A 691 -46.10 -4.94 -4.68
N GLY A 692 -44.87 -5.29 -4.32
CA GLY A 692 -44.09 -6.27 -5.07
C GLY A 692 -44.79 -7.63 -5.12
N ALA A 693 -44.45 -8.44 -6.13
CA ALA A 693 -45.05 -9.77 -6.29
C ALA A 693 -44.82 -10.65 -5.06
N ASP A 694 -45.86 -11.34 -4.56
CA ASP A 694 -45.74 -12.21 -3.38
C ASP A 694 -44.81 -13.42 -3.67
N ASN A 695 -43.58 -13.34 -3.16
CA ASN A 695 -42.56 -14.37 -3.23
C ASN A 695 -42.54 -15.28 -1.98
N GLY A 696 -43.58 -15.24 -1.14
CA GLY A 696 -43.73 -16.05 0.07
C GLY A 696 -43.35 -15.32 1.38
N ALA A 697 -42.82 -14.11 1.29
CA ALA A 697 -42.63 -13.20 2.42
C ALA A 697 -43.81 -12.22 2.50
N VAL A 698 -44.63 -12.36 3.55
CA VAL A 698 -45.83 -11.52 3.74
C VAL A 698 -45.40 -10.11 4.14
N ILE A 699 -45.61 -9.14 3.25
CA ILE A 699 -45.33 -7.73 3.53
C ILE A 699 -46.21 -7.26 4.69
N THR A 700 -45.57 -6.80 5.76
CA THR A 700 -46.19 -6.23 6.97
C THR A 700 -46.21 -4.70 6.96
N GLY A 701 -45.39 -4.05 6.14
CA GLY A 701 -45.33 -2.59 6.03
C GLY A 701 -44.39 -2.11 4.93
N TYR A 702 -44.33 -0.79 4.79
CA TYR A 702 -43.44 -0.03 3.92
C TYR A 702 -42.90 1.16 4.72
N SER A 703 -41.70 1.60 4.41
CA SER A 703 -41.17 2.90 4.85
C SER A 703 -40.68 3.66 3.63
N ALA A 704 -40.99 4.94 3.55
CA ALA A 704 -40.44 5.84 2.55
C ALA A 704 -39.72 6.99 3.26
N THR A 705 -38.57 7.36 2.71
CA THR A 705 -37.65 8.35 3.25
C THR A 705 -37.32 9.33 2.15
N CYS A 706 -37.40 10.62 2.44
CA CYS A 706 -36.98 11.69 1.55
C CYS A 706 -35.95 12.55 2.28
N THR A 707 -34.74 12.64 1.74
CA THR A 707 -33.62 13.39 2.32
C THR A 707 -33.32 14.63 1.48
N LEU A 708 -33.16 15.76 2.16
CA LEU A 708 -32.50 16.92 1.56
C LEU A 708 -30.99 16.63 1.46
N PRO A 709 -30.27 17.06 0.42
CA PRO A 709 -28.82 17.03 0.42
C PRO A 709 -28.23 18.00 1.45
N ASP A 710 -27.06 17.66 2.01
CA ASP A 710 -26.33 18.52 2.93
C ASP A 710 -25.87 19.83 2.27
N THR A 711 -25.75 20.90 3.06
CA THR A 711 -25.31 22.22 2.58
C THR A 711 -24.10 22.73 3.36
N GLU A 712 -23.01 23.01 2.65
CA GLU A 712 -21.83 23.70 3.19
C GLU A 712 -21.96 25.22 3.01
N GLU A 713 -21.95 25.95 4.12
CA GLU A 713 -21.68 27.40 4.12
C GLU A 713 -20.25 27.68 4.59
N SER A 714 -19.65 28.79 4.15
CA SER A 714 -18.33 29.20 4.63
C SER A 714 -18.17 30.70 4.83
N SER A 715 -17.55 31.07 5.94
CA SER A 715 -17.28 32.45 6.36
C SER A 715 -15.78 32.66 6.51
N SER A 716 -15.22 33.63 5.78
CA SER A 716 -13.78 33.89 5.74
C SER A 716 -13.41 35.23 6.40
N TYR A 717 -12.43 35.18 7.30
CA TYR A 717 -11.86 36.30 8.03
C TYR A 717 -10.37 36.40 7.72
N SER A 718 -9.80 37.60 7.67
CA SER A 718 -8.36 37.77 7.42
C SER A 718 -7.79 39.01 8.09
N ALA A 719 -6.49 38.94 8.39
CA ALA A 719 -5.67 40.04 8.85
C ALA A 719 -4.44 40.17 7.94
N SER A 720 -4.07 41.40 7.57
CA SER A 720 -2.88 41.71 6.78
C SER A 720 -1.98 42.64 7.59
N PRO A 721 -1.19 42.10 8.55
CA PRO A 721 -0.41 42.93 9.45
C PRO A 721 0.80 43.58 8.76
N GLU A 722 1.34 42.98 7.70
CA GLU A 722 2.59 43.38 7.04
C GLU A 722 3.77 43.49 8.04
N GLU A 723 3.77 42.65 9.08
CA GLU A 723 4.72 42.70 10.18
C GLU A 723 5.95 41.81 9.94
N TYR A 724 7.12 42.39 10.24
CA TYR A 724 8.42 41.73 10.16
C TYR A 724 8.69 40.91 11.43
N PHE A 725 9.31 39.74 11.27
CA PHE A 725 9.77 38.90 12.36
C PHE A 725 11.15 38.30 12.07
N ASP A 726 11.89 38.00 13.15
CA ASP A 726 13.17 37.30 13.15
C ASP A 726 13.36 36.51 14.46
N GLU A 727 14.52 35.89 14.65
CA GLU A 727 14.85 35.00 15.77
C GLU A 727 14.89 35.71 17.12
N PHE A 728 15.09 37.03 17.11
CA PHE A 728 15.04 37.90 18.30
C PHE A 728 13.71 38.67 18.43
N THR A 729 12.88 38.65 17.40
CA THR A 729 11.66 39.45 17.25
C THR A 729 10.47 38.59 16.79
N PRO A 730 10.02 37.61 17.60
CA PRO A 730 8.77 36.92 17.33
C PRO A 730 7.59 37.89 17.40
N ILE A 731 6.60 37.68 16.55
CA ILE A 731 5.38 38.51 16.46
C ILE A 731 4.13 37.68 16.79
N THR A 732 3.07 38.39 17.12
CA THR A 732 1.76 37.82 17.41
C THR A 732 0.71 38.66 16.70
N SER A 733 0.02 38.08 15.72
CA SER A 733 -1.04 38.75 14.97
C SER A 733 -2.42 38.34 15.49
N GLN A 734 -3.37 39.27 15.50
CA GLN A 734 -4.72 39.04 16.03
C GLN A 734 -5.79 39.23 14.96
N LEU A 735 -6.82 38.37 15.01
CA LEU A 735 -7.97 38.36 14.12
C LEU A 735 -9.24 38.25 14.96
N GLU A 736 -10.10 39.26 14.91
CA GLU A 736 -11.37 39.24 15.64
C GLU A 736 -12.45 38.57 14.78
N ILE A 737 -13.09 37.53 15.31
CA ILE A 737 -14.27 36.89 14.71
C ILE A 737 -15.50 37.25 15.53
N ASP A 738 -16.42 38.01 14.92
CA ASP A 738 -17.67 38.42 15.55
C ASP A 738 -18.76 37.35 15.52
N ASP A 739 -18.68 36.36 14.62
CA ASP A 739 -19.68 35.30 14.50
C ASP A 739 -19.43 34.18 15.51
N SER A 740 -20.52 33.63 16.06
CA SER A 740 -20.51 32.56 17.06
C SER A 740 -20.96 31.28 16.38
N ILE A 741 -19.96 30.49 15.95
CA ILE A 741 -20.10 29.24 15.24
C ILE A 741 -19.35 28.18 16.06
N ALA A 742 -20.01 27.07 16.37
CA ALA A 742 -19.33 25.94 16.99
C ALA A 742 -18.46 25.25 15.92
N ILE A 743 -17.18 25.02 16.21
CA ILE A 743 -16.27 24.39 15.24
C ILE A 743 -16.62 22.91 15.09
N GLU A 744 -16.99 22.52 13.88
CA GLU A 744 -17.29 21.14 13.48
C GLU A 744 -16.00 20.43 13.03
N PRO A 745 -15.93 19.08 13.04
CA PRO A 745 -14.79 18.33 12.50
C PRO A 745 -14.51 18.71 11.04
N GLY A 746 -13.27 19.07 10.71
CA GLY A 746 -12.91 19.62 9.39
C GLY A 746 -13.47 21.02 9.06
N GLY A 747 -14.23 21.64 9.97
CA GLY A 747 -14.92 22.92 9.80
C GLY A 747 -14.03 24.16 9.93
N LEU A 748 -12.70 24.00 9.98
CA LEU A 748 -11.75 25.10 10.14
C LEU A 748 -10.64 25.00 9.08
N ARG A 749 -10.37 26.11 8.38
CA ARG A 749 -9.24 26.25 7.47
C ARG A 749 -8.45 27.52 7.79
N VAL A 750 -7.13 27.48 7.71
CA VAL A 750 -6.26 28.62 8.08
C VAL A 750 -5.37 28.99 6.91
N SER A 751 -5.64 30.12 6.25
CA SER A 751 -4.80 30.64 5.16
C SER A 751 -3.61 31.42 5.72
N ILE A 752 -2.43 31.21 5.14
CA ILE A 752 -1.18 31.88 5.48
C ILE A 752 -0.53 32.42 4.21
N ASP A 753 0.04 33.62 4.30
CA ASP A 753 0.90 34.26 3.30
C ASP A 753 2.05 34.97 4.04
N ILE A 754 3.22 34.34 4.05
CA ILE A 754 4.46 34.82 4.66
C ILE A 754 5.56 34.84 3.60
N THR A 755 6.23 35.99 3.47
CA THR A 755 7.50 36.10 2.73
C THR A 755 8.65 35.62 3.62
N HIS A 756 9.49 34.69 3.17
CA HIS A 756 10.65 34.20 3.94
C HIS A 756 11.80 33.72 3.05
N SER A 757 13.04 33.92 3.50
CA SER A 757 14.24 33.38 2.82
C SER A 757 14.32 31.85 2.88
N TYR A 758 13.95 31.25 4.00
CA TYR A 758 13.77 29.80 4.15
C TYR A 758 12.58 29.51 5.08
N ARG A 759 11.48 28.96 4.56
CA ARG A 759 10.24 28.77 5.32
C ARG A 759 10.34 27.72 6.43
N GLY A 760 11.32 26.82 6.35
CA GLY A 760 11.60 25.82 7.38
C GLY A 760 12.05 26.40 8.71
N ASP A 761 12.46 27.67 8.74
CA ASP A 761 12.86 28.34 9.98
C ASP A 761 11.65 28.94 10.73
N ILE A 762 10.49 29.04 10.07
CA ILE A 762 9.26 29.59 10.62
C ILE A 762 8.61 28.59 11.58
N VAL A 763 8.19 29.08 12.74
CA VAL A 763 7.31 28.38 13.69
C VAL A 763 5.97 29.11 13.73
N LEU A 764 4.86 28.40 13.49
CA LEU A 764 3.50 28.92 13.54
C LEU A 764 2.63 28.16 14.54
N ALA A 765 1.91 28.89 15.40
CA ALA A 765 0.85 28.32 16.21
C ALA A 765 -0.39 29.20 16.19
N LEU A 766 -1.56 28.58 16.05
CA LEU A 766 -2.86 29.24 16.18
C LEU A 766 -3.39 29.04 17.60
N VAL A 767 -3.91 30.11 18.19
CA VAL A 767 -4.54 30.11 19.52
C VAL A 767 -5.98 30.63 19.39
N SER A 768 -6.92 29.86 19.92
CA SER A 768 -8.35 30.20 19.92
C SER A 768 -8.72 31.17 21.05
N PRO A 769 -9.91 31.80 21.00
CA PRO A 769 -10.46 32.58 22.11
C PRO A 769 -10.61 31.80 23.44
N ALA A 770 -10.57 30.46 23.40
CA ALA A 770 -10.63 29.58 24.57
C ALA A 770 -9.24 29.28 25.19
N GLU A 771 -8.16 29.90 24.68
CA GLU A 771 -6.75 29.63 25.02
C GLU A 771 -6.22 28.24 24.59
N THR A 772 -6.98 27.49 23.78
CA THR A 772 -6.47 26.28 23.11
C THR A 772 -5.46 26.68 22.05
N ARG A 773 -4.33 25.95 21.99
CA ARG A 773 -3.21 26.21 21.07
C ARG A 773 -2.96 24.98 20.21
N VAL A 774 -2.94 25.17 18.90
CA VAL A 774 -2.64 24.15 17.90
C VAL A 774 -1.43 24.61 17.10
N GLN A 775 -0.39 23.79 17.03
CA GLN A 775 0.81 24.04 16.25
C GLN A 775 0.50 23.82 14.75
N LEU A 776 0.73 24.83 13.91
CA LEU A 776 0.52 24.74 12.46
C LEU A 776 1.81 24.38 11.71
N LEU A 777 2.94 24.89 12.19
CA LEU A 777 4.27 24.60 11.64
C LEU A 777 5.29 24.59 12.78
N LEU A 778 6.15 23.57 12.81
CA LEU A 778 7.38 23.56 13.58
C LEU A 778 8.58 23.87 12.68
N GLN A 779 9.68 24.27 13.32
CA GLN A 779 10.97 24.44 12.66
C GLN A 779 11.43 23.12 12.03
N ASP A 780 11.64 23.14 10.72
CA ASP A 780 12.32 22.11 9.93
C ASP A 780 13.51 22.73 9.18
N GLY A 781 14.71 22.62 9.77
CA GLY A 781 15.96 23.03 9.11
C GLY A 781 16.33 22.23 7.85
N GLY A 782 15.49 21.27 7.43
CA GLY A 782 15.52 20.64 6.11
C GLY A 782 14.80 21.44 5.02
N ASP A 783 13.75 22.21 5.33
CA ASP A 783 12.93 22.90 4.33
C ASP A 783 13.53 24.25 3.90
N ASN A 784 14.39 24.18 2.89
CA ASN A 784 15.07 25.31 2.28
C ASN A 784 14.21 26.05 1.22
N SER A 785 12.88 25.86 1.21
CA SER A 785 11.98 26.56 0.28
C SER A 785 11.77 28.02 0.68
N ILE A 786 11.61 28.92 -0.27
CA ILE A 786 11.18 30.30 0.01
C ILE A 786 9.67 30.34 0.26
N ASP A 787 9.24 31.29 1.09
CA ASP A 787 7.85 31.67 1.36
C ASP A 787 6.92 30.56 1.89
N LEU A 788 5.95 30.94 2.73
CA LEU A 788 4.88 30.06 3.20
C LEU A 788 3.54 30.62 2.76
N VAL A 789 3.02 30.09 1.65
CA VAL A 789 1.74 30.51 1.05
C VAL A 789 0.86 29.29 0.85
N GLY A 790 -0.34 29.30 1.44
CA GLY A 790 -1.32 28.22 1.32
C GLY A 790 -2.33 28.22 2.45
N THR A 791 -3.06 27.13 2.59
CA THR A 791 -4.17 27.00 3.55
C THR A 791 -4.13 25.64 4.25
N TYR A 792 -4.07 25.64 5.57
CA TYR A 792 -4.23 24.44 6.40
C TYR A 792 -5.71 24.02 6.47
N PRO A 793 -6.06 22.72 6.40
CA PRO A 793 -5.24 21.56 6.05
C PRO A 793 -5.22 21.26 4.53
N THR A 794 -5.78 22.13 3.68
CA THR A 794 -6.13 21.81 2.28
C THR A 794 -4.96 21.84 1.29
N THR A 795 -3.98 22.70 1.53
CA THR A 795 -2.79 22.90 0.67
C THR A 795 -1.49 23.01 1.48
N LEU A 796 -1.61 23.11 2.80
CA LEU A 796 -0.55 22.96 3.79
C LEU A 796 -1.04 21.96 4.84
N ALA A 797 -0.21 21.07 5.36
CA ALA A 797 -0.57 20.12 6.40
C ALA A 797 -0.15 20.66 7.78
N PRO A 798 -1.06 20.78 8.78
CA PRO A 798 -0.72 21.37 10.07
C PRO A 798 -0.02 20.33 10.95
N GLU A 799 0.99 20.75 11.72
CA GLU A 799 1.72 19.86 12.65
C GLU A 799 0.78 19.15 13.65
N GLU A 800 -0.20 19.86 14.17
CA GLU A 800 -1.27 19.34 15.01
C GLU A 800 -2.63 19.57 14.32
N SER A 801 -3.56 18.61 14.40
CA SER A 801 -4.86 18.75 13.72
C SER A 801 -5.64 19.97 14.23
N LEU A 802 -6.21 20.73 13.30
CA LEU A 802 -7.17 21.79 13.58
C LEU A 802 -8.44 21.27 14.28
N ASP A 803 -8.71 19.96 14.25
CA ASP A 803 -9.78 19.35 15.04
C ASP A 803 -9.55 19.47 16.56
N GLY A 804 -8.35 19.89 17.00
CA GLY A 804 -8.09 20.30 18.37
C GLY A 804 -9.01 21.42 18.88
N PHE A 805 -9.65 22.18 17.98
CA PHE A 805 -10.65 23.21 18.29
C PHE A 805 -12.12 22.73 18.23
N VAL A 806 -12.39 21.45 17.94
CA VAL A 806 -13.78 20.96 17.75
C VAL A 806 -14.63 21.14 19.00
N GLY A 807 -15.81 21.73 18.81
CA GLY A 807 -16.75 22.08 19.87
C GLY A 807 -16.46 23.40 20.59
N GLU A 808 -15.39 24.13 20.23
CA GLU A 808 -15.18 25.50 20.68
C GLU A 808 -16.05 26.50 19.88
N ASP A 809 -16.34 27.65 20.49
CA ASP A 809 -17.03 28.78 19.84
C ASP A 809 -16.00 29.62 19.09
N SER A 810 -16.22 29.87 17.80
CA SER A 810 -15.35 30.70 16.97
C SER A 810 -15.26 32.16 17.42
N LYS A 811 -16.22 32.64 18.22
CA LYS A 811 -16.33 34.06 18.55
C LYS A 811 -15.22 34.57 19.46
N GLY A 812 -14.52 35.60 19.01
CA GLY A 812 -13.55 36.38 19.78
C GLY A 812 -12.22 36.57 19.06
N THR A 813 -11.19 36.91 19.83
CA THR A 813 -9.85 37.18 19.32
C THR A 813 -9.07 35.89 19.07
N TRP A 814 -8.93 35.49 17.82
CA TRP A 814 -7.96 34.49 17.39
C TRP A 814 -6.57 35.10 17.29
N THR A 815 -5.56 34.31 17.59
CA THR A 815 -4.18 34.78 17.69
C THR A 815 -3.23 33.84 16.97
N LEU A 816 -2.47 34.35 15.99
CA LEU A 816 -1.42 33.62 15.29
C LEU A 816 -0.05 34.07 15.83
N ASP A 817 0.65 33.16 16.51
CA ASP A 817 2.04 33.36 16.93
C ASP A 817 2.99 32.96 15.79
N VAL A 818 3.95 33.83 15.46
CA VAL A 818 4.90 33.65 14.37
C VAL A 818 6.32 34.00 14.82
N SER A 819 7.28 33.11 14.59
CA SER A 819 8.69 33.36 14.89
C SER A 819 9.61 32.67 13.88
N ASP A 820 10.77 33.27 13.63
CA ASP A 820 11.93 32.59 13.05
C ASP A 820 12.72 31.88 14.18
N TYR A 821 13.49 30.85 13.85
CA TYR A 821 14.30 30.06 14.78
C TYR A 821 15.81 30.13 14.49
N PHE A 822 16.25 30.60 13.32
CA PHE A 822 17.67 30.62 12.93
C PHE A 822 18.26 32.04 12.83
N GLU A 823 19.55 32.17 13.15
CA GLU A 823 20.26 33.45 13.07
C GLU A 823 20.58 33.83 11.60
N ASP A 824 20.49 35.12 11.28
CA ASP A 824 20.74 35.78 9.97
C ASP A 824 19.62 35.68 8.89
N ASP A 825 18.52 34.96 9.12
CA ASP A 825 17.34 34.92 8.24
C ASP A 825 16.16 35.77 8.78
N THR A 826 15.18 36.12 7.93
CA THR A 826 14.13 37.10 8.28
C THR A 826 12.81 36.92 7.52
N GLY A 827 11.69 37.18 8.19
CA GLY A 827 10.34 37.02 7.65
C GLY A 827 9.47 38.27 7.61
N VAL A 828 8.42 38.22 6.78
CA VAL A 828 7.29 39.17 6.82
C VAL A 828 5.97 38.41 6.72
N LEU A 829 5.10 38.54 7.72
CA LEU A 829 3.72 38.07 7.67
C LEU A 829 2.89 39.05 6.83
N ASN A 830 2.69 38.71 5.55
CA ASN A 830 1.92 39.53 4.61
C ASN A 830 0.44 39.50 5.00
N SER A 831 -0.13 38.30 5.11
CA SER A 831 -1.50 38.08 5.58
C SER A 831 -1.73 36.68 6.14
N TRP A 832 -2.80 36.54 6.92
CA TRP A 832 -3.36 35.25 7.30
C TRP A 832 -4.88 35.36 7.45
N GLY A 833 -5.56 34.23 7.56
CA GLY A 833 -7.00 34.20 7.75
C GLY A 833 -7.53 32.86 8.25
N ILE A 834 -8.78 32.90 8.67
CA ILE A 834 -9.55 31.74 9.11
C ILE A 834 -10.80 31.66 8.21
N THR A 835 -11.03 30.50 7.61
CA THR A 835 -12.32 30.15 7.01
C THR A 835 -13.00 29.13 7.91
N LEU A 836 -14.15 29.50 8.45
CA LEU A 836 -15.09 28.59 9.09
C LEU A 836 -15.94 27.95 8.01
N VAL A 837 -16.12 26.63 8.08
CA VAL A 837 -17.05 25.87 7.24
C VAL A 837 -18.05 25.19 8.17
N THR A 838 -19.33 25.35 7.88
CA THR A 838 -20.42 24.73 8.63
C THR A 838 -21.25 23.86 7.69
N THR A 839 -21.44 22.60 8.05
CA THR A 839 -22.23 21.66 7.27
C THR A 839 -23.60 21.53 7.89
N THR A 840 -24.59 22.21 7.30
CA THR A 840 -25.99 21.99 7.69
C THR A 840 -26.45 20.70 7.05
N LEU A 841 -26.57 19.66 7.87
CA LEU A 841 -27.14 18.37 7.47
C LEU A 841 -28.56 18.57 6.92
N GLY A 842 -28.86 17.90 5.80
CA GLY A 842 -30.17 17.97 5.18
C GLY A 842 -31.26 17.30 6.02
N ASP A 843 -32.47 17.88 6.00
CA ASP A 843 -33.63 17.30 6.68
C ASP A 843 -33.99 15.92 6.10
N GLU A 844 -34.08 14.91 6.98
CA GLU A 844 -34.66 13.59 6.67
C GLU A 844 -36.15 13.57 7.06
N VAL A 845 -37.03 13.29 6.10
CA VAL A 845 -38.45 13.04 6.36
C VAL A 845 -38.78 11.58 6.04
N THR A 846 -39.10 10.81 7.07
CA THR A 846 -39.43 9.37 6.96
C THR A 846 -40.86 9.08 7.42
N ILE A 847 -41.60 8.31 6.62
CA ILE A 847 -42.95 7.82 6.93
C ILE A 847 -43.03 6.30 6.76
N SER A 848 -43.79 5.63 7.62
CA SER A 848 -44.09 4.20 7.46
C SER A 848 -45.60 3.94 7.42
N GLY A 849 -46.02 2.94 6.65
CA GLY A 849 -47.43 2.56 6.48
C GLY A 849 -47.58 1.16 5.91
N THR A 850 -48.82 0.69 5.70
CA THR A 850 -49.09 -0.71 5.29
C THR A 850 -49.61 -0.86 3.86
N GLN A 851 -49.80 0.24 3.13
CA GLN A 851 -50.36 0.28 1.79
C GLN A 851 -50.04 1.62 1.11
N SER A 852 -50.20 1.68 -0.22
CA SER A 852 -50.12 2.91 -1.01
C SER A 852 -51.41 3.74 -0.91
N PRO A 853 -51.33 5.08 -1.04
CA PRO A 853 -50.10 5.88 -1.03
C PRO A 853 -49.48 6.02 0.37
N LEU A 854 -48.18 6.31 0.41
CA LEU A 854 -47.53 6.92 1.57
C LEU A 854 -47.51 8.44 1.37
N THR A 855 -48.00 9.19 2.33
CA THR A 855 -47.98 10.66 2.31
C THR A 855 -46.97 11.16 3.33
N LEU A 856 -45.88 11.75 2.85
CA LEU A 856 -44.91 12.47 3.67
C LEU A 856 -45.42 13.89 3.91
N SER A 857 -45.13 14.42 5.10
CA SER A 857 -45.44 15.79 5.48
C SER A 857 -44.38 16.31 6.46
N GLY A 858 -44.14 17.62 6.44
CA GLY A 858 -43.02 18.24 7.16
C GLY A 858 -41.77 18.43 6.30
N MET A 859 -41.87 18.30 4.98
CA MET A 859 -40.81 18.68 4.04
C MET A 859 -40.89 20.19 3.77
N THR A 860 -39.77 20.84 3.49
CA THR A 860 -39.71 22.28 3.21
C THR A 860 -40.08 22.57 1.76
N ASN A 861 -40.91 23.60 1.53
CA ASN A 861 -41.31 24.00 0.18
C ASN A 861 -40.18 24.77 -0.54
N GLY A 862 -39.96 24.46 -1.81
CA GLY A 862 -38.89 25.03 -2.65
C GLY A 862 -37.60 24.22 -2.64
N GLU A 863 -37.44 23.35 -1.65
CA GLU A 863 -36.26 22.50 -1.45
C GLU A 863 -36.42 21.14 -2.15
N SER A 864 -35.33 20.60 -2.72
CA SER A 864 -35.39 19.37 -3.53
C SER A 864 -34.86 18.17 -2.75
N TYR A 865 -35.76 17.24 -2.43
CA TYR A 865 -35.46 16.02 -1.66
C TYR A 865 -35.31 14.82 -2.59
N GLU A 866 -34.29 13.98 -2.38
CA GLU A 866 -34.21 12.66 -3.00
C GLU A 866 -35.01 11.64 -2.17
N CYS A 867 -35.87 10.86 -2.83
CA CYS A 867 -36.79 9.96 -2.15
C CYS A 867 -36.52 8.48 -2.45
N GLU A 868 -36.73 7.63 -1.46
CA GLU A 868 -36.67 6.17 -1.57
C GLU A 868 -37.77 5.46 -0.77
N ILE A 869 -38.04 4.20 -1.09
CA ILE A 869 -39.04 3.36 -0.41
C ILE A 869 -38.59 1.90 -0.28
N ILE A 870 -38.92 1.30 0.87
CA ILE A 870 -38.58 -0.07 1.27
C ILE A 870 -39.86 -0.79 1.72
N ALA A 871 -40.04 -2.06 1.36
CA ALA A 871 -41.06 -2.94 1.93
C ALA A 871 -40.47 -3.82 3.05
N TYR A 872 -41.29 -4.22 4.02
CA TYR A 872 -40.85 -5.03 5.17
C TYR A 872 -41.77 -6.24 5.37
N ALA A 873 -41.18 -7.38 5.76
CA ALA A 873 -41.87 -8.57 6.25
C ALA A 873 -41.37 -8.90 7.66
N GLY A 874 -42.06 -8.41 8.69
CA GLY A 874 -41.54 -8.42 10.05
C GLY A 874 -40.37 -7.44 10.19
N SER A 875 -39.18 -7.95 10.45
CA SER A 875 -37.93 -7.18 10.48
C SER A 875 -37.14 -7.25 9.16
N ASP A 876 -37.50 -8.14 8.24
CA ASP A 876 -36.77 -8.35 6.99
C ASP A 876 -37.20 -7.30 5.95
N ALA A 877 -36.24 -6.53 5.45
CA ALA A 877 -36.46 -5.47 4.46
C ALA A 877 -36.34 -6.00 3.01
N SER A 878 -37.02 -5.36 2.07
CA SER A 878 -36.80 -5.55 0.63
C SER A 878 -35.54 -4.83 0.18
N GLU A 879 -35.22 -4.94 -1.11
CA GLU A 879 -34.38 -3.92 -1.74
C GLU A 879 -35.05 -2.54 -1.68
N THR A 880 -34.22 -1.52 -1.53
CA THR A 880 -34.63 -0.11 -1.52
C THR A 880 -34.84 0.39 -2.94
N VAL A 881 -35.95 1.06 -3.17
CA VAL A 881 -36.32 1.61 -4.49
C VAL A 881 -36.19 3.12 -4.44
N VAL A 882 -35.20 3.65 -5.17
CA VAL A 882 -35.05 5.09 -5.39
C VAL A 882 -36.18 5.57 -6.30
N LEU A 883 -36.79 6.69 -5.91
CA LEU A 883 -37.96 7.30 -6.55
C LEU A 883 -37.59 8.55 -7.36
N GLY A 884 -36.40 9.09 -7.11
CA GLY A 884 -35.89 10.35 -7.66
C GLY A 884 -36.30 11.57 -6.82
N SER A 885 -35.89 12.75 -7.31
CA SER A 885 -36.12 14.03 -6.68
C SER A 885 -37.61 14.42 -6.64
N VAL A 886 -38.07 14.96 -5.50
CA VAL A 886 -39.29 15.75 -5.40
C VAL A 886 -38.99 17.10 -4.75
N THR A 887 -39.53 18.17 -5.34
CA THR A 887 -39.50 19.51 -4.76
C THR A 887 -40.90 19.84 -4.26
N PRO A 888 -41.19 19.78 -2.94
CA PRO A 888 -42.46 20.23 -2.39
C PRO A 888 -42.68 21.70 -2.77
N GLY A 889 -43.90 22.02 -3.18
CA GLY A 889 -44.21 23.36 -3.67
C GLY A 889 -45.17 24.08 -2.74
N SER A 890 -44.89 25.36 -2.47
CA SER A 890 -45.96 26.31 -2.15
C SER A 890 -46.72 26.75 -3.41
N GLY A 891 -46.69 25.92 -4.46
CA GLY A 891 -47.67 26.01 -5.53
C GLY A 891 -49.03 25.96 -4.86
N ALA A 892 -49.80 27.01 -5.07
CA ALA A 892 -51.08 27.16 -4.43
C ALA A 892 -51.92 25.89 -4.68
N THR A 893 -52.91 25.63 -3.82
CA THR A 893 -54.13 25.10 -4.42
C THR A 893 -54.43 26.02 -5.58
N ASP A 894 -54.47 25.43 -6.77
CA ASP A 894 -55.24 26.00 -7.85
C ASP A 894 -56.62 26.27 -7.26
N ASN A 895 -56.82 27.53 -6.89
CA ASN A 895 -58.07 27.96 -6.31
C ASN A 895 -58.96 28.10 -7.53
N ASP A 896 -60.08 27.42 -7.44
CA ASP A 896 -61.26 27.72 -8.23
C ASP A 896 -62.07 28.60 -7.26
N SER A 897 -61.82 29.92 -7.31
CA SER A 897 -62.21 30.85 -6.24
C SER A 897 -63.73 31.07 -6.16
N ASP A 898 -64.46 30.77 -7.23
CA ASP A 898 -65.92 30.82 -7.30
C ASP A 898 -66.61 29.45 -7.52
N ALA A 899 -65.84 28.38 -7.75
CA ALA A 899 -66.26 26.98 -7.89
C ALA A 899 -66.93 26.62 -9.22
N ASP A 900 -66.55 27.24 -10.33
CA ASP A 900 -67.08 26.99 -11.68
C ASP A 900 -66.47 25.73 -12.37
N GLY A 901 -65.32 25.25 -11.89
CA GLY A 901 -64.56 24.12 -12.41
C GLY A 901 -63.32 24.48 -13.25
N VAL A 902 -62.98 25.76 -13.36
CA VAL A 902 -61.77 26.31 -13.96
C VAL A 902 -60.85 26.86 -12.88
N SER A 903 -59.56 26.84 -13.18
CA SER A 903 -58.46 27.31 -12.34
C SER A 903 -58.35 28.84 -12.34
N ASP A 904 -58.17 29.51 -11.20
CA ASP A 904 -57.87 30.97 -11.10
C ASP A 904 -56.72 31.41 -12.06
N ALA A 905 -55.84 30.48 -12.45
CA ALA A 905 -54.70 30.71 -13.34
C ALA A 905 -54.97 30.55 -14.85
N ASN A 906 -56.10 29.95 -15.24
CA ASN A 906 -56.56 29.82 -16.63
C ASN A 906 -58.01 30.32 -16.80
N ASP A 907 -58.50 31.08 -15.83
CA ASP A 907 -59.81 31.71 -15.80
C ASP A 907 -59.62 33.23 -15.95
N ALA A 908 -60.34 33.84 -16.90
CA ALA A 908 -60.34 35.28 -17.13
C ALA A 908 -61.14 36.05 -16.04
N PHE A 909 -62.10 35.40 -15.40
CA PHE A 909 -63.03 36.00 -14.42
C PHE A 909 -63.05 35.22 -13.08
N PRO A 910 -61.90 35.06 -12.38
CA PRO A 910 -61.71 34.13 -11.25
C PRO A 910 -62.41 34.51 -9.93
N ASN A 911 -63.57 35.17 -9.99
CA ASN A 911 -64.47 35.47 -8.88
C ASN A 911 -65.95 35.55 -9.34
N ASP A 912 -66.28 35.18 -10.60
CA ASP A 912 -67.61 35.24 -11.19
C ASP A 912 -67.92 33.91 -11.92
N PRO A 913 -68.60 32.95 -11.26
CA PRO A 913 -68.69 31.56 -11.73
C PRO A 913 -69.55 31.37 -12.99
N ALA A 914 -70.05 32.47 -13.55
CA ALA A 914 -70.87 32.47 -14.75
C ALA A 914 -70.06 32.29 -16.04
N ALA A 915 -68.81 32.77 -16.11
CA ALA A 915 -67.96 32.67 -17.31
C ALA A 915 -66.46 32.56 -16.98
N SER A 916 -65.67 31.93 -17.85
CA SER A 916 -64.23 31.69 -17.61
C SER A 916 -63.28 32.03 -18.77
N VAL A 917 -63.82 32.40 -19.94
CA VAL A 917 -63.05 32.62 -21.18
C VAL A 917 -63.25 34.05 -21.68
N ASP A 918 -62.14 34.69 -22.05
CA ASP A 918 -62.01 36.02 -22.66
C ASP A 918 -60.90 35.87 -23.74
N THR A 919 -61.29 35.78 -25.00
CA THR A 919 -60.38 35.43 -26.11
C THR A 919 -59.49 36.60 -26.55
N ASP A 920 -59.98 37.85 -26.51
CA ASP A 920 -59.21 39.03 -26.93
C ASP A 920 -58.52 39.78 -25.76
N GLY A 921 -59.00 39.59 -24.53
CA GLY A 921 -58.50 40.17 -23.29
C GLY A 921 -59.08 41.54 -22.93
N ASP A 922 -60.23 41.95 -23.45
CA ASP A 922 -60.87 43.24 -23.15
C ASP A 922 -61.63 43.28 -21.82
N GLY A 923 -61.97 42.11 -21.25
CA GLY A 923 -62.71 41.95 -20.01
C GLY A 923 -64.21 41.69 -20.18
N MET A 924 -64.67 41.30 -21.36
CA MET A 924 -65.99 40.70 -21.60
C MET A 924 -65.85 39.19 -21.91
N PRO A 925 -66.73 38.32 -21.38
CA PRO A 925 -66.66 36.89 -21.65
C PRO A 925 -67.28 36.49 -23.00
N ASP A 926 -66.60 35.59 -23.73
CA ASP A 926 -67.05 35.00 -25.00
C ASP A 926 -68.45 34.34 -24.86
N ASP A 927 -68.64 33.51 -23.82
CA ASP A 927 -69.88 32.77 -23.59
C ASP A 927 -70.01 32.39 -22.10
N TRP A 928 -71.24 32.10 -21.65
CA TRP A 928 -71.45 31.63 -20.28
C TRP A 928 -71.02 30.16 -20.14
N ASN A 929 -70.40 29.83 -19.01
CA ASN A 929 -69.95 28.47 -18.67
C ASN A 929 -71.08 27.45 -18.84
N ALA A 930 -70.79 26.32 -19.49
CA ALA A 930 -71.77 25.28 -19.81
C ALA A 930 -72.44 24.60 -18.58
N GLY A 931 -72.02 24.95 -17.36
CA GLY A 931 -72.61 24.54 -16.09
C GLY A 931 -73.22 25.67 -15.24
N ALA A 932 -73.07 26.93 -15.64
CA ALA A 932 -73.54 28.10 -14.88
C ALA A 932 -75.05 28.02 -14.62
N SER A 933 -75.49 28.31 -13.39
CA SER A 933 -76.90 28.39 -13.08
C SER A 933 -77.47 29.75 -13.46
N GLU A 934 -78.78 29.81 -13.68
CA GLU A 934 -79.49 31.07 -13.94
C GLU A 934 -79.51 32.00 -12.70
N THR A 935 -78.93 31.58 -11.56
CA THR A 935 -78.65 32.49 -10.41
C THR A 935 -77.27 33.11 -10.55
N ASP A 936 -76.28 32.36 -11.04
CA ASP A 936 -74.91 32.85 -11.20
C ASP A 936 -74.86 33.92 -12.30
N ILE A 937 -75.56 33.66 -13.42
CA ILE A 937 -75.72 34.64 -14.52
C ILE A 937 -76.50 35.91 -14.08
N ASP A 938 -77.51 35.77 -13.21
CA ASP A 938 -78.30 36.91 -12.69
C ASP A 938 -77.55 37.72 -11.60
N GLU A 939 -76.57 37.12 -10.91
CA GLU A 939 -75.72 37.77 -9.90
C GLU A 939 -74.38 38.29 -10.47
N SER A 940 -73.96 37.79 -11.64
CA SER A 940 -72.82 38.26 -12.41
C SER A 940 -72.92 39.76 -12.75
N THR A 941 -71.77 40.41 -12.88
CA THR A 941 -71.68 41.81 -13.36
C THR A 941 -71.15 41.95 -14.78
N LEU A 942 -70.90 40.83 -15.45
CA LEU A 942 -70.39 40.75 -16.82
C LEU A 942 -71.53 40.92 -17.84
N GLU A 943 -71.22 41.48 -19.00
CA GLU A 943 -72.06 41.42 -20.19
C GLU A 943 -71.27 40.59 -21.21
N LEU A 944 -71.89 39.57 -21.83
CA LEU A 944 -71.22 38.77 -22.87
C LEU A 944 -70.66 39.68 -23.97
N ASP A 945 -69.48 39.33 -24.49
CA ASP A 945 -68.97 39.97 -25.68
C ASP A 945 -69.88 39.67 -26.89
N THR A 946 -69.63 40.41 -27.96
CA THR A 946 -70.31 40.27 -29.24
C THR A 946 -69.35 40.37 -30.43
N ASP A 947 -68.04 40.27 -30.20
CA ASP A 947 -66.95 40.35 -31.20
C ASP A 947 -65.70 39.64 -30.59
N ASP A 948 -65.79 38.35 -30.21
CA ASP A 948 -64.85 37.65 -29.28
C ASP A 948 -63.34 37.69 -29.67
N ASP A 949 -62.99 38.11 -30.90
CA ASP A 949 -61.60 38.28 -31.36
C ASP A 949 -61.24 39.70 -31.85
N ASN A 950 -62.20 40.64 -31.75
CA ASN A 950 -62.08 42.07 -32.05
C ASN A 950 -61.61 42.38 -33.50
N ASP A 951 -61.91 41.51 -34.47
CA ASP A 951 -61.64 41.79 -35.89
C ASP A 951 -62.56 42.89 -36.48
N GLY A 952 -63.67 43.19 -35.78
CA GLY A 952 -64.66 44.20 -36.12
C GLY A 952 -65.91 43.67 -36.81
N TYR A 953 -66.17 42.36 -36.74
CA TYR A 953 -67.42 41.70 -37.11
C TYR A 953 -67.98 40.93 -35.92
N SER A 954 -69.26 41.13 -35.60
CA SER A 954 -69.83 40.41 -34.47
C SER A 954 -69.99 38.92 -34.72
N ASP A 955 -69.93 38.09 -33.67
CA ASP A 955 -70.14 36.63 -33.70
C ASP A 955 -71.45 36.25 -34.41
N LEU A 956 -72.47 37.12 -34.38
CA LEU A 956 -73.69 36.96 -35.15
C LEU A 956 -73.49 37.16 -36.67
N GLU A 957 -72.70 38.15 -37.09
CA GLU A 957 -72.33 38.35 -38.51
C GLU A 957 -71.40 37.23 -39.00
N GLU A 958 -70.55 36.71 -38.13
CA GLU A 958 -69.63 35.59 -38.34
C GLU A 958 -70.35 34.24 -38.44
N ALA A 959 -71.26 33.94 -37.52
CA ALA A 959 -72.13 32.77 -37.59
C ALA A 959 -73.07 32.79 -38.82
N GLU A 960 -73.46 33.98 -39.30
CA GLU A 960 -74.14 34.14 -40.59
C GLU A 960 -73.21 33.92 -41.80
N ALA A 961 -71.91 34.23 -41.69
CA ALA A 961 -70.90 34.04 -42.72
C ALA A 961 -70.34 32.59 -42.78
N GLY A 962 -70.36 31.88 -41.64
CA GLY A 962 -69.73 30.58 -41.45
C GLY A 962 -68.24 30.66 -41.12
N THR A 963 -67.82 31.74 -40.45
CA THR A 963 -66.46 32.04 -39.97
C THR A 963 -66.39 31.86 -38.44
N SER A 964 -65.23 32.08 -37.83
CA SER A 964 -64.93 31.72 -36.43
C SER A 964 -64.76 32.94 -35.54
N SER A 965 -65.67 33.16 -34.58
CA SER A 965 -65.67 34.34 -33.67
C SER A 965 -64.48 34.46 -32.73
N THR A 966 -63.63 33.44 -32.67
CA THR A 966 -62.45 33.34 -31.80
C THR A 966 -61.14 33.20 -32.59
N ASP A 967 -61.12 33.57 -33.88
CA ASP A 967 -59.92 33.61 -34.72
C ASP A 967 -60.04 34.75 -35.74
N GLY A 968 -59.61 35.96 -35.33
CA GLY A 968 -59.69 37.20 -36.11
C GLY A 968 -58.82 37.23 -37.38
N SER A 969 -58.34 36.07 -37.82
CA SER A 969 -57.78 35.83 -39.15
C SER A 969 -58.78 35.20 -40.15
N ASP A 970 -59.94 34.70 -39.70
CA ASP A 970 -60.99 34.07 -40.53
C ASP A 970 -62.12 35.03 -40.98
N THR A 971 -61.89 36.35 -40.89
CA THR A 971 -62.85 37.45 -41.13
C THR A 971 -63.91 37.21 -42.26
N PRO A 972 -65.18 37.63 -42.09
CA PRO A 972 -66.22 37.55 -43.12
C PRO A 972 -65.85 38.24 -44.45
N ALA A 973 -65.95 37.49 -45.56
CA ALA A 973 -65.47 37.98 -46.85
C ALA A 973 -66.13 39.32 -47.29
N PRO A 974 -65.34 40.39 -47.54
CA PRO A 974 -65.86 41.75 -47.62
C PRO A 974 -66.88 41.94 -48.75
N ARG A 975 -68.09 42.39 -48.39
CA ARG A 975 -69.28 42.58 -49.26
C ARG A 975 -69.09 43.65 -50.35
N SER A 976 -68.19 43.41 -51.31
CA SER A 976 -67.80 44.39 -52.35
C SER A 976 -67.67 43.83 -53.77
N ARG A 977 -68.46 42.81 -54.15
CA ARG A 977 -68.66 42.45 -55.59
C ARG A 977 -69.94 41.75 -56.01
N LEU A 978 -70.78 41.25 -55.09
CA LEU A 978 -71.94 40.42 -55.46
C LEU A 978 -73.09 41.19 -56.15
N LEU A 979 -73.23 42.50 -55.90
CA LEU A 979 -74.21 43.36 -56.58
C LEU A 979 -73.93 43.56 -58.08
N LEU A 980 -72.71 43.27 -58.56
CA LEU A 980 -72.37 43.35 -59.98
C LEU A 980 -72.75 42.08 -60.76
N LEU A 981 -72.79 40.90 -60.11
CA LEU A 981 -73.26 39.67 -60.78
C LEU A 981 -74.78 39.59 -60.85
N GLN A 982 -75.50 39.98 -59.78
CA GLN A 982 -76.96 39.89 -59.79
C GLN A 982 -77.58 40.81 -60.86
N SER A 983 -77.05 42.02 -61.03
CA SER A 983 -77.49 42.96 -62.07
C SER A 983 -77.17 42.49 -63.50
N ILE A 984 -76.13 41.66 -63.70
CA ILE A 984 -75.84 41.01 -64.99
C ILE A 984 -76.78 39.81 -65.23
N ILE A 985 -77.09 39.03 -64.20
CA ILE A 985 -78.01 37.88 -64.30
C ILE A 985 -79.44 38.33 -64.63
N ASP A 986 -79.91 39.43 -64.04
CA ASP A 986 -81.25 39.94 -64.29
C ASP A 986 -81.36 40.70 -65.63
N ALA A 987 -80.25 41.23 -66.16
CA ALA A 987 -80.17 41.77 -67.52
C ALA A 987 -80.14 40.69 -68.62
N LEU A 988 -79.81 39.43 -68.30
CA LEU A 988 -79.80 38.29 -69.22
C LEU A 988 -81.12 37.48 -69.23
N LYS A 989 -82.12 37.89 -68.45
CA LYS A 989 -83.43 37.22 -68.31
C LYS A 989 -84.61 37.96 -68.97
N ASN A 990 -84.34 38.99 -69.77
CA ASN A 990 -85.32 39.68 -70.64
C ASN A 990 -84.88 39.65 -72.10
#